data_AF-A0A520QXB9-F1
#
_entry.id   AF-A0A520QXB9-F1
#
_cell.length_a   1.000
_cell.length_b   1.000
_cell.length_c   1.000
_cell.angle_alpha   90.00
_cell.angle_beta   90.00
_cell.angle_gamma   90.00
#
_symmetry.space_group_name_H-M   'P 1'
#
loop_
_entity.id
_entity.type
_entity.pdbx_description
1 polymer ?
#
loop_
_entity_poly.entity_id
_entity_poly.type
_entity_poly.pdbx_seq_one_letter_code
_entity_poly.pdbx_strand_id
1 'polypeptide(L)'
;MSRRAARSSRSRSRSAPGRAARCCFASARSTERSARTTTRWWSSHSSRAARPGAISPRRFAGPARRSSAGPRRRAKAAAGERTTCASTRAAPRSAGASPPSPTPVCRSTPSRLRRGRRARCRWSGACATATWSTCSGRVESRAGRDGWGSPSARCSTGPAGGSTSSGTSLRRTGGRARRCACCPHAPTPAGGADDAGAAWRSRVSAMDLHGLILAGGRGSRAVTHLPKVMLPVGGATLVERNVTLLRDAFSVREVVVVVGHLAERVREHLGDGSRLGVRIRYATCDRPERGLGLGLLAAEPLLRRRPFATILGDEVYVGSNHEELARWRERDADAVVAVRESPDPEQVSANYAVELDGDRVTGLVEKPARPTTRTMGCGTYLLGPSIFDALRATPPSRRSGRLELTDALDRLARDTRNVYAFPLAGEYVNVNTREDHARARHLVRARQLEQARVSVVIPTFQEVETIGAVVADFADRAEQVLVVDNASSDGTAEAARRAGAEVEEVRLGGYGDTIRHGLDRASGDVLVVVEADGSFRARDLPKLLEYAKDADLVVGTRTARPLNGVGTNMHGVVRAANIGAAKLMELLWMSAPVRLTDVGCTYRALWRDAYATLRPWLTGTGPEAAPEMIAAALISGLSVLEVPVGYHPRRGGESKHSADYAHLARTAMRMMRRVVALRATTWSGAPPTEPRGGA
;
A
#
# COMPACT_ATOMS: atom_id res chain seq x y z
N MET A 1 25.51 45.64 47.95
CA MET A 1 25.05 45.65 49.36
C MET A 1 23.95 44.59 49.49
N SER A 2 23.73 43.82 50.56
CA SER A 2 24.31 43.68 51.92
C SER A 2 24.29 42.19 52.33
N ARG A 3 25.34 41.59 52.93
CA ARG A 3 25.43 41.15 54.36
C ARG A 3 24.08 40.85 55.08
N ARG A 4 23.94 39.80 55.91
CA ARG A 4 24.92 38.87 56.53
C ARG A 4 24.29 37.53 57.00
N ALA A 5 25.13 36.60 57.46
CA ALA A 5 24.81 35.22 57.89
C ALA A 5 24.21 35.07 59.31
N ALA A 6 23.71 33.86 59.60
CA ALA A 6 23.51 33.30 60.96
C ALA A 6 23.82 31.78 61.00
N ARG A 7 24.12 31.22 62.19
CA ARG A 7 24.46 29.80 62.44
C ARG A 7 23.86 29.30 63.76
N SER A 8 23.26 28.11 63.76
CA SER A 8 23.14 27.20 64.93
C SER A 8 22.89 25.77 64.40
N SER A 9 23.64 24.69 64.67
CA SER A 9 24.65 24.28 65.66
C SER A 9 24.13 23.33 66.77
N ARG A 10 24.99 22.36 67.14
CA ARG A 10 24.85 21.31 68.17
C ARG A 10 23.91 20.12 67.86
N SER A 11 24.12 18.87 68.35
CA SER A 11 25.36 18.05 68.53
C SER A 11 25.04 16.72 69.26
N ARG A 12 25.65 15.60 68.84
CA ARG A 12 26.13 14.40 69.63
C ARG A 12 26.44 13.23 68.67
N SER A 13 27.72 12.87 68.44
CA SER A 13 28.49 11.79 69.12
C SER A 13 27.93 10.37 68.88
N ARG A 14 28.59 9.47 68.13
CA ARG A 14 29.71 8.56 68.53
C ARG A 14 29.29 7.60 69.68
N SER A 15 29.55 6.28 69.67
CA SER A 15 30.53 5.44 68.92
C SER A 15 30.10 3.95 68.74
N ALA A 16 30.91 3.14 68.03
CA ALA A 16 30.82 1.67 67.87
C ALA A 16 31.73 0.94 68.94
N PRO A 17 32.17 -0.36 68.87
CA PRO A 17 31.94 -1.48 67.90
C PRO A 17 31.80 -2.92 68.51
N GLY A 18 31.77 -3.98 67.67
CA GLY A 18 31.96 -5.42 68.03
C GLY A 18 30.88 -6.34 67.41
N ARG A 19 31.12 -7.42 66.65
CA ARG A 19 31.93 -8.67 66.82
C ARG A 19 31.43 -9.56 67.97
N ALA A 20 31.21 -10.87 67.83
CA ALA A 20 31.17 -11.81 66.67
C ALA A 20 30.31 -13.04 67.10
N ALA A 21 30.12 -14.17 66.39
CA ALA A 21 30.62 -14.76 65.13
C ALA A 21 29.47 -15.63 64.51
N ARG A 22 29.55 -16.70 63.69
CA ARG A 22 30.54 -17.54 62.93
C ARG A 22 29.69 -18.20 61.78
N CYS A 23 30.10 -19.04 60.81
CA CYS A 23 31.34 -19.73 60.44
C CYS A 23 31.36 -20.08 58.91
N CYS A 24 32.35 -20.89 58.52
CA CYS A 24 32.55 -21.78 57.35
C CYS A 24 31.33 -22.30 56.55
N PHE A 25 31.39 -22.59 55.23
CA PHE A 25 32.34 -22.40 54.09
C PHE A 25 31.68 -23.06 52.84
N ALA A 26 32.15 -23.14 51.58
CA ALA A 26 33.25 -22.62 50.72
C ALA A 26 32.94 -23.11 49.27
N SER A 27 33.56 -22.74 48.13
CA SER A 27 34.34 -21.59 47.59
C SER A 27 34.57 -21.89 46.06
N ALA A 28 35.29 -21.16 45.17
CA ALA A 28 36.11 -19.95 45.23
C ALA A 28 36.40 -19.39 43.80
N ARG A 29 36.70 -18.08 43.68
CA ARG A 29 37.60 -17.42 42.68
C ARG A 29 37.13 -17.37 41.19
N SER A 30 37.61 -16.43 40.34
CA SER A 30 38.60 -15.33 40.52
C SER A 30 38.21 -14.02 39.81
N THR A 31 38.86 -12.92 40.24
CA THR A 31 38.90 -11.57 39.64
C THR A 31 40.09 -11.47 38.61
N GLU A 32 40.58 -10.35 38.03
CA GLU A 32 40.53 -8.90 38.36
C GLU A 32 41.11 -7.97 37.23
N ARG A 33 40.77 -6.66 37.25
CA ARG A 33 41.43 -5.46 36.59
C ARG A 33 41.55 -5.40 35.04
N SER A 34 41.32 -4.29 34.29
CA SER A 34 41.66 -2.83 34.33
C SER A 34 42.86 -2.52 33.37
N ALA A 35 42.98 -1.42 32.59
CA ALA A 35 42.31 -0.10 32.56
C ALA A 35 42.48 0.68 31.20
N ARG A 36 41.80 1.84 31.03
CA ARG A 36 42.10 3.01 30.12
C ARG A 36 41.91 2.80 28.58
N THR A 37 41.62 3.79 27.70
CA THR A 37 41.32 5.26 27.80
C THR A 37 40.55 5.86 26.57
N THR A 38 39.64 6.82 26.82
CA THR A 38 39.22 8.03 26.02
C THR A 38 39.09 8.07 24.47
N THR A 39 37.83 8.12 24.01
CA THR A 39 37.12 9.19 23.23
C THR A 39 37.85 10.25 22.35
N ARG A 40 37.48 10.30 21.03
CA ARG A 40 37.10 11.47 20.14
C ARG A 40 37.07 10.97 18.67
N TRP A 41 36.20 11.30 17.70
CA TRP A 41 35.44 12.49 17.22
C TRP A 41 36.20 13.47 16.27
N TRP A 42 35.52 13.80 15.14
CA TRP A 42 35.77 14.84 14.11
C TRP A 42 36.65 14.61 12.84
N SER A 43 35.99 14.09 11.79
CA SER A 43 35.70 14.73 10.47
C SER A 43 36.69 15.61 9.66
N SER A 44 36.66 15.36 8.33
CA SER A 44 36.68 16.33 7.18
C SER A 44 38.00 16.62 6.41
N HIS A 45 37.82 17.19 5.21
CA HIS A 45 38.78 17.84 4.28
C HIS A 45 39.71 17.01 3.35
N SER A 46 39.17 16.70 2.18
CA SER A 46 39.68 17.07 0.83
C SER A 46 41.20 17.23 0.51
N SER A 47 41.63 16.37 -0.42
CA SER A 47 42.36 16.72 -1.68
C SER A 47 43.91 16.80 -1.75
N ARG A 48 44.40 16.51 -2.98
CA ARG A 48 45.73 16.76 -3.60
C ARG A 48 46.97 15.98 -3.10
N ALA A 49 47.26 14.92 -3.86
CA ALA A 49 48.53 14.64 -4.56
C ALA A 49 49.90 14.80 -3.87
N ALA A 50 50.62 13.68 -3.69
CA ALA A 50 52.03 13.54 -4.08
C ALA A 50 52.49 12.06 -4.25
N ARG A 51 53.32 11.83 -5.26
CA ARG A 51 54.40 10.81 -5.38
C ARG A 51 55.68 11.63 -5.71
N PRO A 52 56.93 11.12 -5.62
CA PRO A 52 57.37 9.71 -5.56
C PRO A 52 58.43 9.43 -4.46
N GLY A 53 59.11 8.27 -4.55
CA GLY A 53 60.29 7.93 -3.75
C GLY A 53 60.19 6.56 -3.06
N ALA A 54 61.22 5.70 -3.06
CA ALA A 54 61.96 5.04 -4.14
C ALA A 54 63.13 4.24 -3.50
N ILE A 55 63.47 3.10 -4.09
CA ILE A 55 64.72 2.33 -3.86
C ILE A 55 64.82 1.55 -2.52
N SER A 56 65.58 0.44 -2.58
CA SER A 56 65.79 -0.64 -1.61
C SER A 56 67.31 -0.71 -1.26
N PRO A 57 67.95 -1.83 -0.83
CA PRO A 57 67.51 -3.10 -0.23
C PRO A 57 68.30 -3.47 1.05
N ARG A 58 68.10 -4.68 1.60
CA ARG A 58 69.17 -5.47 2.25
C ARG A 58 68.96 -6.98 2.06
N ARG A 59 70.03 -7.76 2.24
CA ARG A 59 70.21 -9.18 1.80
C ARG A 59 70.42 -10.14 3.00
N PHE A 60 70.63 -11.43 2.65
CA PHE A 60 71.13 -12.57 3.45
C PHE A 60 70.05 -13.38 4.20
N ALA A 61 70.05 -14.73 4.22
CA ALA A 61 70.90 -15.71 3.49
C ALA A 61 70.15 -17.05 3.23
N GLY A 62 70.69 -17.90 2.33
CA GLY A 62 70.33 -19.33 2.18
C GLY A 62 71.29 -20.24 2.97
N PRO A 63 71.09 -21.58 3.03
CA PRO A 63 71.27 -22.51 1.88
C PRO A 63 70.02 -23.37 1.57
N ALA A 64 69.77 -23.86 0.34
CA ALA A 64 70.33 -25.05 -0.34
C ALA A 64 70.10 -26.40 0.41
N ARG A 65 69.65 -27.50 -0.21
CA ARG A 65 69.90 -28.00 -1.60
C ARG A 65 68.68 -28.69 -2.28
N ARG A 66 68.78 -28.73 -3.62
CA ARG A 66 68.41 -29.75 -4.67
C ARG A 66 67.74 -31.07 -4.19
N SER A 67 66.91 -31.77 -4.99
CA SER A 67 67.02 -31.97 -6.46
C SER A 67 65.75 -32.48 -7.20
N SER A 68 65.62 -32.12 -8.50
CA SER A 68 65.20 -32.92 -9.70
C SER A 68 64.44 -34.25 -9.57
N ALA A 69 63.55 -34.67 -10.50
CA ALA A 69 63.01 -34.10 -11.75
C ALA A 69 61.72 -34.87 -12.19
N GLY A 70 61.06 -34.43 -13.28
CA GLY A 70 59.91 -35.13 -13.90
C GLY A 70 60.32 -36.11 -15.02
N PRO A 71 59.57 -36.20 -16.14
CA PRO A 71 58.17 -36.65 -16.20
C PRO A 71 57.97 -37.74 -17.28
N ARG A 72 56.86 -38.52 -17.25
CA ARG A 72 56.49 -39.41 -18.39
C ARG A 72 54.98 -39.46 -18.68
N ARG A 73 54.66 -39.53 -19.99
CA ARG A 73 53.33 -39.83 -20.57
C ARG A 73 53.19 -41.35 -20.80
N ARG A 74 51.95 -41.86 -20.84
CA ARG A 74 51.44 -42.79 -21.89
C ARG A 74 49.91 -42.86 -21.86
N ALA A 75 49.30 -43.52 -22.86
CA ALA A 75 47.86 -43.54 -23.11
C ALA A 75 47.45 -44.83 -23.87
N LYS A 76 46.13 -45.04 -24.03
CA LYS A 76 45.44 -46.15 -24.75
C LYS A 76 45.51 -47.54 -24.05
N ALA A 77 44.53 -48.45 -24.21
CA ALA A 77 43.12 -48.33 -24.67
C ALA A 77 42.34 -49.66 -24.42
N ALA A 78 41.02 -49.60 -24.64
CA ALA A 78 40.14 -50.67 -25.16
C ALA A 78 39.82 -51.93 -24.30
N ALA A 79 38.60 -51.94 -23.76
CA ALA A 79 37.64 -53.04 -23.84
C ALA A 79 36.20 -52.47 -23.61
N GLY A 80 35.11 -53.00 -24.18
CA GLY A 80 35.05 -53.99 -25.26
C GLY A 80 33.90 -55.00 -25.12
N GLU A 81 32.65 -54.61 -25.34
CA GLU A 81 31.55 -55.58 -25.44
C GLU A 81 30.41 -55.08 -26.35
N ARG A 82 29.58 -56.01 -26.86
CA ARG A 82 28.47 -55.73 -27.79
C ARG A 82 27.26 -56.56 -27.39
N THR A 83 26.06 -56.00 -27.55
CA THR A 83 24.84 -56.77 -27.80
C THR A 83 23.89 -55.97 -28.67
N THR A 84 23.17 -56.66 -29.55
CA THR A 84 22.37 -56.07 -30.64
C THR A 84 20.95 -56.66 -30.64
N CYS A 85 20.09 -56.12 -31.51
CA CYS A 85 18.73 -56.58 -31.80
C CYS A 85 17.69 -56.30 -30.69
N ALA A 86 16.39 -56.23 -30.98
CA ALA A 86 15.74 -55.82 -32.23
C ALA A 86 14.29 -55.39 -31.95
N SER A 87 13.93 -54.28 -32.60
CA SER A 87 12.62 -53.88 -33.08
C SER A 87 11.58 -54.98 -33.37
N THR A 88 10.32 -54.73 -32.96
CA THR A 88 9.12 -55.28 -33.59
C THR A 88 8.00 -54.24 -33.61
N ARG A 89 7.22 -54.16 -34.70
CA ARG A 89 6.00 -53.33 -34.80
C ARG A 89 4.77 -54.16 -34.44
N ALA A 90 3.80 -53.61 -33.71
CA ALA A 90 2.41 -54.08 -33.73
C ALA A 90 1.42 -53.01 -33.22
N ALA A 91 0.38 -52.75 -34.00
CA ALA A 91 -0.88 -52.08 -33.65
C ALA A 91 -1.87 -52.31 -34.81
N PRO A 92 -3.20 -52.12 -34.68
CA PRO A 92 -4.01 -51.89 -33.46
C PRO A 92 -5.19 -52.89 -33.31
N ARG A 93 -5.91 -52.87 -32.16
CA ARG A 93 -7.40 -52.77 -32.13
C ARG A 93 -8.04 -52.72 -30.72
N SER A 94 -9.04 -51.84 -30.63
CA SER A 94 -10.20 -51.76 -29.73
C SER A 94 -10.47 -52.83 -28.65
N ALA A 95 -10.67 -52.37 -27.40
CA ALA A 95 -11.92 -52.54 -26.61
C ALA A 95 -11.93 -51.54 -25.44
N GLY A 96 -13.11 -51.11 -24.95
CA GLY A 96 -13.24 -49.96 -24.04
C GLY A 96 -13.30 -50.29 -22.54
N ALA A 97 -12.99 -49.27 -21.72
CA ALA A 97 -13.37 -49.17 -20.30
C ALA A 97 -13.43 -47.68 -19.90
N SER A 98 -14.42 -47.28 -19.09
CA SER A 98 -14.62 -45.89 -18.66
C SER A 98 -13.77 -45.54 -17.42
N PRO A 99 -13.19 -44.32 -17.33
CA PRO A 99 -12.53 -43.86 -16.11
C PRO A 99 -13.54 -43.36 -15.05
N PRO A 100 -13.33 -43.64 -13.75
CA PRO A 100 -14.18 -43.12 -12.67
C PRO A 100 -13.83 -41.67 -12.28
N SER A 101 -14.83 -40.93 -11.80
CA SER A 101 -14.69 -39.56 -11.29
C SER A 101 -14.03 -39.47 -9.91
N PRO A 102 -13.14 -38.50 -9.65
CA PRO A 102 -12.51 -38.32 -8.33
C PRO A 102 -13.38 -37.53 -7.35
N THR A 103 -13.59 -38.08 -6.14
CA THR A 103 -14.13 -37.35 -4.97
C THR A 103 -12.99 -36.95 -4.00
N PRO A 104 -13.16 -35.89 -3.19
CA PRO A 104 -12.03 -35.21 -2.55
C PRO A 104 -11.48 -35.94 -1.31
N VAL A 105 -10.15 -35.91 -1.17
CA VAL A 105 -9.43 -36.48 -0.01
C VAL A 105 -9.16 -35.41 1.04
N CYS A 106 -9.97 -35.34 2.09
CA CYS A 106 -9.55 -34.71 3.34
C CYS A 106 -8.45 -35.56 4.01
N ARG A 107 -7.38 -34.92 4.51
CA ARG A 107 -6.42 -35.56 5.42
C ARG A 107 -6.22 -34.74 6.68
N SER A 108 -6.46 -35.40 7.81
CA SER A 108 -6.38 -34.87 9.17
C SER A 108 -4.94 -34.78 9.68
N THR A 109 -4.72 -33.83 10.59
CA THR A 109 -3.49 -33.67 11.39
C THR A 109 -3.23 -34.88 12.30
N PRO A 110 -1.97 -35.33 12.47
CA PRO A 110 -1.62 -36.31 13.50
C PRO A 110 -1.36 -35.63 14.86
N SER A 111 -1.94 -36.18 15.92
CA SER A 111 -1.76 -35.70 17.30
C SER A 111 -0.48 -36.26 17.97
N ARG A 112 0.01 -35.57 19.01
CA ARG A 112 0.91 -36.18 20.01
C ARG A 112 0.26 -36.14 21.39
N LEU A 113 0.26 -37.28 22.07
CA LEU A 113 -0.35 -37.46 23.39
C LEU A 113 0.52 -36.91 24.53
N ARG A 114 -0.14 -36.41 25.58
CA ARG A 114 0.32 -36.63 26.97
C ARG A 114 -0.87 -36.79 27.92
N ARG A 115 -0.83 -37.84 28.74
CA ARG A 115 -1.73 -38.05 29.89
C ARG A 115 -1.36 -37.01 30.97
N GLY A 116 -2.24 -36.46 31.80
CA GLY A 116 -3.69 -36.68 32.00
C GLY A 116 -4.01 -36.80 33.50
N ARG A 117 -5.12 -36.22 34.00
CA ARG A 117 -5.62 -36.43 35.39
C ARG A 117 -7.13 -36.16 35.56
N ARG A 118 -7.67 -36.84 36.56
CA ARG A 118 -9.06 -36.89 37.08
C ARG A 118 -9.56 -35.53 37.63
N ALA A 119 -10.86 -35.24 37.82
CA ALA A 119 -12.13 -35.87 37.40
C ALA A 119 -13.36 -35.04 37.87
N ARG A 120 -14.57 -35.57 37.63
CA ARG A 120 -15.92 -35.25 38.18
C ARG A 120 -16.72 -34.15 37.47
N CYS A 121 -17.97 -34.51 37.17
CA CYS A 121 -19.05 -33.64 36.70
C CYS A 121 -19.95 -33.27 37.90
N ARG A 122 -20.76 -32.21 37.78
CA ARG A 122 -22.24 -32.27 37.94
C ARG A 122 -22.91 -30.89 37.75
N TRP A 123 -23.96 -30.86 36.92
CA TRP A 123 -25.20 -30.05 37.06
C TRP A 123 -25.07 -28.51 36.90
N SER A 124 -26.10 -27.74 36.52
CA SER A 124 -27.50 -28.05 36.12
C SER A 124 -28.18 -26.89 35.38
N GLY A 125 -29.07 -27.22 34.41
CA GLY A 125 -30.15 -26.34 33.90
C GLY A 125 -29.75 -25.18 32.98
N ALA A 126 -30.61 -24.66 32.09
CA ALA A 126 -31.92 -25.16 31.62
C ALA A 126 -32.23 -24.57 30.21
N CYS A 127 -33.39 -24.93 29.63
CA CYS A 127 -33.92 -24.38 28.36
C CYS A 127 -34.26 -22.87 28.49
N ALA A 128 -34.54 -22.09 27.42
CA ALA A 128 -34.87 -22.36 26.01
C ALA A 128 -34.31 -21.20 25.12
N THR A 129 -34.53 -21.02 23.81
CA THR A 129 -35.49 -21.51 22.79
C THR A 129 -34.79 -21.71 21.42
N ALA A 130 -35.51 -22.19 20.39
CA ALA A 130 -34.99 -22.36 19.03
C ALA A 130 -35.99 -21.88 17.96
N THR A 131 -35.46 -21.37 16.83
CA THR A 131 -35.99 -21.41 15.44
C THR A 131 -34.86 -20.95 14.50
N TRP A 132 -34.38 -21.76 13.56
CA TRP A 132 -34.93 -22.00 12.21
C TRP A 132 -34.91 -20.72 11.35
N SER A 133 -33.96 -20.51 10.42
CA SER A 133 -33.62 -21.24 9.17
C SER A 133 -34.32 -20.63 7.94
N THR A 134 -33.54 -20.25 6.94
CA THR A 134 -34.02 -19.66 5.68
C THR A 134 -34.66 -20.69 4.74
N CYS A 135 -35.70 -20.28 4.02
CA CYS A 135 -36.24 -21.00 2.86
C CYS A 135 -36.58 -20.00 1.76
N SER A 136 -36.23 -20.31 0.51
CA SER A 136 -36.31 -19.40 -0.63
C SER A 136 -37.55 -19.64 -1.49
N GLY A 137 -38.51 -18.71 -1.45
CA GLY A 137 -39.71 -18.71 -2.30
C GLY A 137 -39.57 -17.80 -3.52
N ARG A 138 -39.63 -18.39 -4.72
CA ARG A 138 -39.76 -17.64 -5.99
C ARG A 138 -41.25 -17.32 -6.23
N VAL A 139 -41.57 -16.09 -6.64
CA VAL A 139 -42.94 -15.69 -7.01
C VAL A 139 -42.95 -15.23 -8.47
N GLU A 140 -43.75 -15.89 -9.30
CA GLU A 140 -44.08 -15.46 -10.65
C GLU A 140 -45.41 -14.69 -10.66
N SER A 141 -45.61 -13.84 -11.68
CA SER A 141 -46.81 -13.01 -11.82
C SER A 141 -47.89 -13.69 -12.68
N ARG A 142 -49.16 -13.53 -12.30
CA ARG A 142 -50.34 -13.76 -13.14
C ARG A 142 -51.50 -12.86 -12.71
N ALA A 143 -52.48 -12.65 -13.59
CA ALA A 143 -53.43 -11.53 -13.50
C ALA A 143 -54.91 -11.93 -13.51
N GLY A 144 -55.73 -11.07 -12.90
CA GLY A 144 -57.20 -11.00 -12.89
C GLY A 144 -57.58 -9.75 -12.07
N ARG A 145 -58.37 -8.78 -12.56
CA ARG A 145 -59.81 -8.80 -12.93
C ARG A 145 -60.73 -9.11 -11.75
N ASP A 146 -61.83 -8.38 -11.51
CA ASP A 146 -62.36 -7.07 -12.00
C ASP A 146 -63.34 -6.57 -10.89
N GLY A 147 -63.71 -5.30 -10.72
CA GLY A 147 -63.51 -4.05 -11.46
C GLY A 147 -64.31 -2.91 -10.79
N TRP A 148 -65.03 -2.09 -11.58
CA TRP A 148 -66.03 -1.06 -11.18
C TRP A 148 -65.56 0.24 -10.47
N GLY A 149 -66.22 1.36 -10.82
CA GLY A 149 -66.31 2.57 -9.97
C GLY A 149 -65.51 3.81 -10.41
N SER A 150 -66.04 4.60 -11.34
CA SER A 150 -65.68 6.02 -11.52
C SER A 150 -66.89 6.90 -11.16
N PRO A 151 -66.69 8.19 -10.81
CA PRO A 151 -66.71 9.22 -11.86
C PRO A 151 -65.63 10.32 -11.77
N SER A 152 -65.62 11.15 -12.81
CA SER A 152 -64.85 12.39 -13.05
C SER A 152 -64.98 13.47 -11.94
N ALA A 153 -64.17 14.53 -11.87
CA ALA A 153 -63.49 15.26 -12.96
C ALA A 153 -62.18 15.98 -12.52
N ARG A 154 -61.21 16.24 -13.43
CA ARG A 154 -60.87 17.53 -14.12
C ARG A 154 -60.72 18.76 -13.19
N CYS A 155 -59.78 19.70 -13.40
CA CYS A 155 -58.84 20.01 -14.51
C CYS A 155 -57.65 20.82 -13.93
N SER A 156 -56.36 20.56 -14.22
CA SER A 156 -55.53 20.84 -15.42
C SER A 156 -54.80 22.22 -15.44
N THR A 157 -53.45 22.15 -15.60
CA THR A 157 -52.57 23.08 -16.37
C THR A 157 -52.55 24.60 -16.12
N GLY A 158 -51.36 25.17 -15.89
CA GLY A 158 -51.07 26.61 -16.06
C GLY A 158 -49.72 27.06 -15.46
N PRO A 159 -48.78 27.68 -16.22
CA PRO A 159 -47.43 28.03 -15.74
C PRO A 159 -47.16 29.55 -15.61
N ALA A 160 -45.93 29.89 -15.18
CA ALA A 160 -45.39 31.25 -14.96
C ALA A 160 -46.03 32.01 -13.77
N GLY A 161 -45.38 33.00 -13.15
CA GLY A 161 -44.03 33.55 -13.34
C GLY A 161 -43.94 34.99 -12.80
N GLY A 162 -42.74 35.56 -12.73
CA GLY A 162 -42.56 36.95 -12.29
C GLY A 162 -42.23 37.12 -10.79
N SER A 163 -41.94 38.36 -10.40
CA SER A 163 -41.18 38.70 -9.19
C SER A 163 -41.78 39.87 -8.39
N THR A 164 -41.00 40.36 -7.42
CA THR A 164 -40.96 41.76 -6.96
C THR A 164 -42.17 42.31 -6.18
N SER A 165 -42.00 42.28 -4.86
CA SER A 165 -42.12 43.46 -3.98
C SER A 165 -43.38 44.34 -4.04
N SER A 166 -44.16 44.29 -2.97
CA SER A 166 -44.41 45.49 -2.16
C SER A 166 -44.81 45.09 -0.74
N GLY A 167 -44.51 45.94 0.24
CA GLY A 167 -45.14 45.89 1.55
C GLY A 167 -45.66 47.29 1.90
N THR A 168 -46.60 47.41 2.85
CA THR A 168 -46.87 48.64 3.64
C THR A 168 -48.05 48.43 4.61
N SER A 169 -47.77 48.39 5.92
CA SER A 169 -48.64 48.91 7.01
C SER A 169 -50.04 48.26 7.26
N LEU A 170 -50.78 48.43 8.38
CA LEU A 170 -50.49 48.86 9.76
C LEU A 170 -51.67 48.43 10.70
N ARG A 171 -51.42 48.43 12.02
CA ARG A 171 -52.41 48.62 13.13
C ARG A 171 -53.57 47.63 13.37
N ARG A 172 -53.33 46.77 14.38
CA ARG A 172 -54.13 46.58 15.61
C ARG A 172 -55.62 47.00 15.62
N THR A 173 -56.48 46.00 15.74
CA THR A 173 -57.51 45.87 16.80
C THR A 173 -57.36 44.47 17.43
N GLY A 174 -57.90 44.10 18.59
CA GLY A 174 -58.66 44.89 19.58
C GLY A 174 -59.55 44.05 20.50
N GLY A 175 -59.20 42.80 20.83
CA GLY A 175 -60.06 41.88 21.60
C GLY A 175 -59.49 41.47 22.97
N ARG A 176 -60.34 41.40 24.00
CA ARG A 176 -59.99 40.92 25.36
C ARG A 176 -60.33 39.44 25.53
N ALA A 177 -59.45 38.68 26.16
CA ALA A 177 -59.78 37.47 26.92
C ALA A 177 -59.46 37.70 28.40
N ARG A 178 -60.25 37.14 29.32
CA ARG A 178 -60.15 37.42 30.77
C ARG A 178 -59.17 36.48 31.47
N ARG A 179 -58.48 36.96 32.51
CA ARG A 179 -57.79 36.09 33.47
C ARG A 179 -58.81 35.36 34.34
N CYS A 180 -58.59 34.07 34.58
CA CYS A 180 -59.02 33.40 35.81
C CYS A 180 -57.82 33.35 36.78
N ALA A 181 -58.05 33.29 38.09
CA ALA A 181 -57.00 33.42 39.09
C ALA A 181 -57.20 32.46 40.27
N CYS A 182 -56.47 31.34 40.26
CA CYS A 182 -56.33 30.41 41.38
C CYS A 182 -54.88 29.91 41.46
N CYS A 183 -54.36 29.77 42.68
CA CYS A 183 -53.08 29.15 43.08
C CYS A 183 -51.76 29.84 42.62
N PRO A 184 -50.86 30.22 43.55
CA PRO A 184 -49.53 30.78 43.25
C PRO A 184 -48.37 29.76 43.39
N HIS A 185 -47.14 30.23 43.10
CA HIS A 185 -45.82 29.62 43.35
C HIS A 185 -45.35 28.46 42.44
N ALA A 186 -44.60 28.84 41.40
CA ALA A 186 -43.45 28.10 40.86
C ALA A 186 -42.40 29.13 40.35
N PRO A 187 -41.09 28.85 40.42
CA PRO A 187 -40.05 29.85 40.12
C PRO A 187 -39.85 30.12 38.61
N THR A 188 -39.26 31.27 38.30
CA THR A 188 -38.81 31.63 36.95
C THR A 188 -37.75 30.64 36.44
N PRO A 189 -37.88 30.10 35.22
CA PRO A 189 -36.78 29.38 34.57
C PRO A 189 -35.55 30.27 34.42
N ALA A 190 -34.36 29.72 34.69
CA ALA A 190 -33.11 30.34 34.28
C ALA A 190 -33.02 30.38 32.74
N GLY A 191 -32.19 31.28 32.20
CA GLY A 191 -32.11 31.50 30.74
C GLY A 191 -31.78 30.22 29.97
N GLY A 192 -32.67 29.82 29.06
CA GLY A 192 -32.58 28.55 28.33
C GLY A 192 -31.40 28.50 27.38
N ALA A 193 -30.57 27.46 27.53
CA ALA A 193 -29.47 27.13 26.61
C ALA A 193 -29.80 25.95 25.67
N ASP A 194 -30.92 25.25 25.90
CA ASP A 194 -31.12 23.87 25.44
C ASP A 194 -31.90 23.72 24.12
N ASP A 195 -32.75 24.69 23.74
CA ASP A 195 -33.60 24.59 22.53
C ASP A 195 -32.78 24.45 21.24
N ALA A 196 -31.62 25.10 21.17
CA ALA A 196 -30.70 24.96 20.03
C ALA A 196 -30.15 23.53 19.89
N GLY A 197 -30.01 22.79 21.00
CA GLY A 197 -29.59 21.39 21.01
C GLY A 197 -30.71 20.44 20.59
N ALA A 198 -31.94 20.66 21.06
CA ALA A 198 -33.09 19.83 20.66
C ALA A 198 -33.46 20.01 19.18
N ALA A 199 -33.41 21.24 18.66
CA ALA A 199 -33.93 21.58 17.33
C ALA A 199 -33.07 21.10 16.13
N TRP A 200 -31.82 20.63 16.34
CA TRP A 200 -31.02 20.03 15.26
C TRP A 200 -31.23 18.52 15.13
N ARG A 201 -31.39 17.81 16.25
CA ARG A 201 -31.50 16.33 16.31
C ARG A 201 -32.64 15.77 15.46
N SER A 202 -33.77 16.47 15.38
CA SER A 202 -34.93 16.08 14.58
C SER A 202 -34.79 16.29 13.06
N ARG A 203 -33.67 16.85 12.57
CA ARG A 203 -33.46 17.17 11.14
C ARG A 203 -32.37 16.34 10.46
N VAL A 204 -31.67 15.48 11.20
CA VAL A 204 -30.44 14.81 10.75
C VAL A 204 -30.69 13.84 9.58
N SER A 205 -31.86 13.20 9.53
CA SER A 205 -32.25 12.17 8.54
C SER A 205 -32.21 12.60 7.05
N ALA A 206 -31.92 13.86 6.74
CA ALA A 206 -31.83 14.38 5.37
C ALA A 206 -30.67 15.39 5.16
N MET A 207 -29.66 15.45 6.05
CA MET A 207 -28.52 16.36 5.90
C MET A 207 -27.29 15.69 5.28
N ASP A 208 -26.69 16.30 4.25
CA ASP A 208 -25.41 15.82 3.71
C ASP A 208 -24.32 15.94 4.79
N LEU A 209 -23.60 14.84 5.05
CA LEU A 209 -22.36 14.84 5.81
C LEU A 209 -21.31 15.70 5.10
N HIS A 210 -20.61 16.52 5.88
CA HIS A 210 -19.31 17.04 5.45
C HIS A 210 -18.23 16.01 5.75
N GLY A 211 -17.17 15.96 4.94
CA GLY A 211 -15.96 15.21 5.23
C GLY A 211 -14.91 16.10 5.88
N LEU A 212 -14.01 15.49 6.66
CA LEU A 212 -12.84 16.14 7.23
C LEU A 212 -11.63 15.22 7.13
N ILE A 213 -10.49 15.75 6.66
CA ILE A 213 -9.20 15.07 6.71
C ILE A 213 -8.21 15.92 7.53
N LEU A 214 -7.65 15.33 8.58
CA LEU A 214 -6.58 15.95 9.37
C LEU A 214 -5.21 15.64 8.73
N ALA A 215 -4.66 16.60 7.98
CA ALA A 215 -3.48 16.43 7.14
C ALA A 215 -2.25 17.28 7.53
N GLY A 216 -2.35 18.14 8.54
CA GLY A 216 -1.31 19.15 8.85
C GLY A 216 -0.02 18.68 9.54
N GLY A 217 0.10 17.40 9.89
CA GLY A 217 1.16 16.89 10.77
C GLY A 217 2.58 16.92 10.17
N ARG A 218 3.58 17.33 10.95
CA ARG A 218 5.00 17.47 10.53
C ARG A 218 5.74 16.16 10.17
N GLY A 219 5.16 14.98 10.40
CA GLY A 219 5.73 13.70 9.96
C GLY A 219 7.18 13.43 10.41
N SER A 220 7.49 13.61 11.70
CA SER A 220 8.87 13.67 12.27
C SER A 220 9.71 12.37 12.21
N ARG A 221 9.34 11.40 11.37
CA ARG A 221 10.07 10.17 11.06
C ARG A 221 10.19 10.00 9.53
N ALA A 222 10.45 11.11 8.82
CA ALA A 222 10.16 11.29 7.41
C ALA A 222 10.62 10.14 6.50
N VAL A 223 9.65 9.50 5.83
CA VAL A 223 9.90 8.42 4.86
C VAL A 223 10.47 8.97 3.55
N THR A 224 10.05 10.16 3.13
CA THR A 224 10.49 10.88 1.92
C THR A 224 10.57 12.40 2.18
N HIS A 225 10.87 13.19 1.14
CA HIS A 225 10.77 14.66 1.15
C HIS A 225 9.34 15.20 0.92
N LEU A 226 8.33 14.33 0.81
CA LEU A 226 6.93 14.71 0.61
C LEU A 226 6.19 14.84 1.97
N PRO A 227 5.08 15.59 2.04
CA PRO A 227 4.15 15.50 3.17
C PRO A 227 3.72 14.05 3.40
N LYS A 228 3.57 13.63 4.67
CA LYS A 228 3.20 12.25 5.04
C LYS A 228 1.96 11.76 4.29
N VAL A 229 0.97 12.63 4.15
CA VAL A 229 -0.32 12.34 3.49
C VAL A 229 -0.22 12.20 1.95
N MET A 230 0.91 12.60 1.36
CA MET A 230 1.20 12.50 -0.08
C MET A 230 2.04 11.26 -0.43
N LEU A 231 2.23 10.32 0.50
CA LEU A 231 2.90 9.05 0.20
C LEU A 231 2.01 8.19 -0.74
N PRO A 232 2.55 7.66 -1.86
CA PRO A 232 1.78 6.88 -2.82
C PRO A 232 1.54 5.44 -2.33
N VAL A 233 0.29 4.98 -2.42
CA VAL A 233 -0.19 3.66 -2.00
C VAL A 233 -1.20 3.12 -3.02
N GLY A 234 -0.73 2.25 -3.92
CA GLY A 234 -1.55 1.58 -4.93
C GLY A 234 -2.26 2.53 -5.89
N GLY A 235 -1.47 3.35 -6.61
CA GLY A 235 -1.96 4.29 -7.64
C GLY A 235 -2.40 5.67 -7.15
N ALA A 236 -2.62 5.86 -5.85
CA ALA A 236 -3.07 7.13 -5.27
C ALA A 236 -2.33 7.48 -3.97
N THR A 237 -2.27 8.76 -3.60
CA THR A 237 -1.72 9.18 -2.30
C THR A 237 -2.66 8.87 -1.12
N LEU A 238 -2.14 8.79 0.11
CA LEU A 238 -2.97 8.57 1.32
C LEU A 238 -4.17 9.53 1.39
N VAL A 239 -3.95 10.82 1.12
CA VAL A 239 -5.03 11.82 1.15
C VAL A 239 -6.07 11.61 0.05
N GLU A 240 -5.68 11.24 -1.17
CA GLU A 240 -6.63 10.90 -2.24
C GLU A 240 -7.46 9.66 -1.92
N ARG A 241 -6.84 8.64 -1.29
CA ARG A 241 -7.57 7.46 -0.80
C ARG A 241 -8.60 7.84 0.25
N ASN A 242 -8.26 8.74 1.17
CA ASN A 242 -9.15 9.13 2.27
C ASN A 242 -10.24 10.12 1.80
N VAL A 243 -9.98 10.95 0.78
CA VAL A 243 -11.03 11.71 0.04
C VAL A 243 -11.98 10.74 -0.67
N THR A 244 -11.45 9.73 -1.37
CA THR A 244 -12.23 8.71 -2.08
C THR A 244 -13.12 7.93 -1.13
N LEU A 245 -12.58 7.52 0.02
CA LEU A 245 -13.32 6.80 1.07
C LEU A 245 -14.47 7.64 1.66
N LEU A 246 -14.25 8.95 1.90
CA LEU A 246 -15.31 9.87 2.30
C LEU A 246 -16.39 10.01 1.20
N ARG A 247 -15.99 10.16 -0.06
CA ARG A 247 -16.90 10.30 -1.19
C ARG A 247 -17.80 9.08 -1.37
N ASP A 248 -17.20 7.89 -1.40
CA ASP A 248 -17.90 6.67 -1.78
C ASP A 248 -18.65 6.08 -0.57
N ALA A 249 -17.95 5.77 0.53
CA ALA A 249 -18.55 5.07 1.66
C ALA A 249 -19.45 5.96 2.53
N PHE A 250 -19.14 7.26 2.63
CA PHE A 250 -19.95 8.23 3.40
C PHE A 250 -20.86 9.10 2.53
N SER A 251 -20.86 8.92 1.20
CA SER A 251 -21.61 9.75 0.23
C SER A 251 -21.26 11.26 0.28
N VAL A 252 -20.08 11.62 0.79
CA VAL A 252 -19.70 13.03 1.02
C VAL A 252 -19.44 13.76 -0.31
N ARG A 253 -20.08 14.92 -0.48
CA ARG A 253 -19.83 15.84 -1.62
C ARG A 253 -18.89 17.00 -1.30
N GLU A 254 -18.66 17.31 -0.03
CA GLU A 254 -17.81 18.42 0.40
C GLU A 254 -16.84 17.98 1.52
N VAL A 255 -15.53 18.13 1.28
CA VAL A 255 -14.47 17.70 2.19
C VAL A 255 -13.65 18.91 2.64
N VAL A 256 -13.50 19.07 3.95
CA VAL A 256 -12.54 20.02 4.55
C VAL A 256 -11.21 19.31 4.74
N VAL A 257 -10.11 19.87 4.24
CA VAL A 257 -8.76 19.34 4.46
C VAL A 257 -7.99 20.33 5.35
N VAL A 258 -7.63 19.87 6.56
CA VAL A 258 -6.82 20.65 7.51
C VAL A 258 -5.36 20.47 7.15
N VAL A 259 -4.78 21.52 6.57
CA VAL A 259 -3.36 21.57 6.17
C VAL A 259 -2.53 22.35 7.18
N GLY A 260 -1.21 22.16 7.16
CA GLY A 260 -0.29 22.76 8.12
C GLY A 260 1.12 22.79 7.57
N HIS A 261 1.98 21.85 7.98
CA HIS A 261 3.30 21.74 7.38
C HIS A 261 3.22 21.37 5.90
N LEU A 262 3.93 22.11 5.03
CA LEU A 262 3.95 21.95 3.57
C LEU A 262 2.55 22.04 2.92
N ALA A 263 1.67 22.88 3.47
CA ALA A 263 0.28 23.05 3.02
C ALA A 263 0.12 23.24 1.50
N GLU A 264 0.97 24.05 0.86
CA GLU A 264 0.84 24.32 -0.58
C GLU A 264 0.97 23.07 -1.43
N ARG A 265 1.86 22.13 -1.11
CA ARG A 265 1.98 20.86 -1.86
C ARG A 265 0.71 20.01 -1.79
N VAL A 266 0.00 20.07 -0.66
CA VAL A 266 -1.28 19.37 -0.49
C VAL A 266 -2.40 20.08 -1.28
N ARG A 267 -2.38 21.43 -1.33
CA ARG A 267 -3.30 22.25 -2.13
C ARG A 267 -3.09 22.07 -3.63
N GLU A 268 -1.85 22.13 -4.10
CA GLU A 268 -1.43 21.89 -5.49
C GLU A 268 -1.89 20.51 -5.99
N HIS A 269 -1.74 19.47 -5.15
CA HIS A 269 -2.05 18.08 -5.51
C HIS A 269 -3.55 17.76 -5.57
N LEU A 270 -4.33 18.31 -4.63
CA LEU A 270 -5.77 18.05 -4.51
C LEU A 270 -6.63 19.05 -5.28
N GLY A 271 -6.13 20.26 -5.53
CA GLY A 271 -6.87 21.33 -6.21
C GLY A 271 -8.14 21.73 -5.46
N ASP A 272 -9.24 21.88 -6.21
CA ASP A 272 -10.59 22.09 -5.69
C ASP A 272 -11.36 20.78 -5.40
N GLY A 273 -10.72 19.62 -5.61
CA GLY A 273 -11.34 18.30 -5.48
C GLY A 273 -12.13 17.81 -6.71
N SER A 274 -12.28 18.61 -7.77
CA SER A 274 -13.08 18.26 -8.95
C SER A 274 -12.64 16.94 -9.60
N ARG A 275 -11.33 16.74 -9.76
CA ARG A 275 -10.66 15.49 -10.21
C ARG A 275 -11.05 14.26 -9.38
N LEU A 276 -11.45 14.45 -8.13
CA LEU A 276 -11.86 13.41 -7.19
C LEU A 276 -13.39 13.32 -7.02
N GLY A 277 -14.18 14.13 -7.73
CA GLY A 277 -15.65 14.10 -7.67
C GLY A 277 -16.28 14.75 -6.43
N VAL A 278 -15.52 15.58 -5.72
CA VAL A 278 -15.94 16.31 -4.50
C VAL A 278 -15.56 17.79 -4.59
N ARG A 279 -16.12 18.62 -3.70
CA ARG A 279 -15.61 19.97 -3.43
C ARG A 279 -14.67 19.95 -2.23
N ILE A 280 -13.42 20.37 -2.39
CA ILE A 280 -12.47 20.51 -1.28
C ILE A 280 -12.44 21.97 -0.80
N ARG A 281 -12.49 22.16 0.52
CA ARG A 281 -12.13 23.42 1.19
C ARG A 281 -10.91 23.19 2.08
N TYR A 282 -10.09 24.22 2.29
CA TYR A 282 -8.90 24.13 3.13
C TYR A 282 -9.06 24.92 4.42
N ALA A 283 -8.62 24.32 5.53
CA ALA A 283 -8.41 25.00 6.80
C ALA A 283 -6.91 24.96 7.13
N THR A 284 -6.31 26.08 7.56
CA THR A 284 -4.91 26.14 7.96
C THR A 284 -4.78 25.96 9.47
N CYS A 285 -3.95 25.02 9.92
CA CYS A 285 -3.52 24.90 11.31
C CYS A 285 -2.05 25.31 11.42
N ASP A 286 -1.76 26.49 11.98
CA ASP A 286 -0.41 27.07 12.03
C ASP A 286 0.56 26.32 12.97
N ARG A 287 0.00 25.62 13.97
CA ARG A 287 0.75 24.95 15.05
C ARG A 287 0.37 23.47 15.17
N PRO A 288 0.49 22.67 14.09
CA PRO A 288 0.02 21.28 14.07
C PRO A 288 0.80 20.37 15.03
N GLU A 289 1.98 20.80 15.51
CA GLU A 289 2.71 20.10 16.57
C GLU A 289 1.99 20.11 17.94
N ARG A 290 0.98 20.98 18.12
CA ARG A 290 0.19 21.13 19.35
C ARG A 290 -1.02 20.20 19.46
N GLY A 291 -1.22 19.27 18.53
CA GLY A 291 -2.21 18.18 18.64
C GLY A 291 -3.35 18.22 17.63
N LEU A 292 -3.99 17.06 17.44
CA LEU A 292 -5.07 16.86 16.46
C LEU A 292 -6.29 17.73 16.75
N GLY A 293 -6.59 18.00 18.03
CA GLY A 293 -7.72 18.84 18.44
C GLY A 293 -7.59 20.30 17.99
N LEU A 294 -6.37 20.84 17.88
CA LEU A 294 -6.15 22.17 17.30
C LEU A 294 -6.38 22.18 15.79
N GLY A 295 -6.08 21.07 15.12
CA GLY A 295 -6.43 20.87 13.71
C GLY A 295 -7.95 20.82 13.50
N LEU A 296 -8.68 20.13 14.38
CA LEU A 296 -10.14 20.09 14.34
C LEU A 296 -10.77 21.47 14.62
N LEU A 297 -10.29 22.21 15.63
CA LEU A 297 -10.74 23.59 15.88
C LEU A 297 -10.51 24.53 14.69
N ALA A 298 -9.40 24.38 13.94
CA ALA A 298 -9.15 25.18 12.73
C ALA A 298 -10.19 24.95 11.61
N ALA A 299 -10.86 23.79 11.58
CA ALA A 299 -11.93 23.49 10.64
C ALA A 299 -13.34 23.93 11.11
N GLU A 300 -13.49 24.33 12.37
CA GLU A 300 -14.80 24.65 12.97
C GLU A 300 -15.66 25.63 12.14
N PRO A 301 -15.14 26.75 11.59
CA PRO A 301 -15.96 27.69 10.81
C PRO A 301 -16.60 27.08 9.55
N LEU A 302 -16.07 25.95 9.07
CA LEU A 302 -16.56 25.22 7.89
C LEU A 302 -17.48 24.03 8.26
N LEU A 303 -17.56 23.67 9.56
CA LEU A 303 -18.17 22.43 10.03
C LEU A 303 -19.25 22.58 11.11
N ARG A 304 -19.22 23.63 11.96
CA ARG A 304 -20.10 23.76 13.16
C ARG A 304 -21.62 23.66 12.89
N ARG A 305 -22.07 23.73 11.64
CA ARG A 305 -23.49 23.70 11.25
C ARG A 305 -24.05 22.30 10.92
N ARG A 306 -23.21 21.25 10.87
CA ARG A 306 -23.62 19.88 10.45
C ARG A 306 -22.80 18.80 11.19
N PRO A 307 -23.28 17.55 11.28
CA PRO A 307 -22.42 16.41 11.58
C PRO A 307 -21.43 16.16 10.43
N PHE A 308 -20.27 15.59 10.74
CA PHE A 308 -19.21 15.36 9.76
C PHE A 308 -18.42 14.07 10.01
N ALA A 309 -17.97 13.44 8.93
CA ALA A 309 -17.10 12.26 8.94
C ALA A 309 -15.63 12.68 8.89
N THR A 310 -14.84 12.29 9.88
CA THR A 310 -13.42 12.63 10.01
C THR A 310 -12.55 11.41 9.77
N ILE A 311 -11.49 11.54 8.96
CA ILE A 311 -10.45 10.52 8.77
C ILE A 311 -9.07 11.15 8.99
N LEU A 312 -8.16 10.46 9.69
CA LEU A 312 -6.77 10.89 9.81
C LEU A 312 -6.02 10.72 8.47
N GLY A 313 -5.25 11.73 8.07
CA GLY A 313 -4.61 11.78 6.74
C GLY A 313 -3.47 10.77 6.50
N ASP A 314 -3.13 9.97 7.52
CA ASP A 314 -2.02 9.02 7.53
C ASP A 314 -2.43 7.55 7.74
N GLU A 315 -3.73 7.26 7.68
CA GLU A 315 -4.28 5.91 7.79
C GLU A 315 -4.68 5.34 6.43
N VAL A 316 -4.59 4.01 6.30
CA VAL A 316 -5.04 3.24 5.14
C VAL A 316 -5.97 2.12 5.59
N TYR A 317 -7.10 2.02 4.91
CA TYR A 317 -8.12 0.99 5.11
C TYR A 317 -8.30 0.18 3.83
N VAL A 318 -8.49 -1.14 3.94
CA VAL A 318 -8.71 -2.05 2.80
C VAL A 318 -9.83 -3.03 3.16
N GLY A 319 -10.86 -3.16 2.30
CA GLY A 319 -11.98 -4.08 2.54
C GLY A 319 -12.78 -3.80 3.83
N SER A 320 -12.99 -2.53 4.16
CA SER A 320 -13.58 -2.08 5.44
C SER A 320 -15.04 -1.63 5.29
N ASN A 321 -15.84 -1.84 6.34
CA ASN A 321 -17.29 -1.57 6.40
C ASN A 321 -17.64 -0.09 6.68
N HIS A 322 -16.95 0.87 6.06
CA HIS A 322 -17.23 2.29 6.29
C HIS A 322 -18.65 2.72 5.87
N GLU A 323 -19.29 2.00 4.96
CA GLU A 323 -20.71 2.18 4.57
C GLU A 323 -21.71 1.79 5.68
N GLU A 324 -21.29 0.97 6.65
CA GLU A 324 -22.09 0.68 7.85
C GLU A 324 -21.92 1.79 8.88
N LEU A 325 -20.68 2.26 9.11
CA LEU A 325 -20.42 3.43 9.95
C LEU A 325 -21.14 4.67 9.42
N ALA A 326 -21.16 4.90 8.10
CA ALA A 326 -21.84 6.04 7.48
C ALA A 326 -23.35 6.09 7.80
N ARG A 327 -24.02 4.96 8.01
CA ARG A 327 -25.42 4.89 8.43
C ARG A 327 -25.63 5.33 9.88
N TRP A 328 -24.61 5.26 10.75
CA TRP A 328 -24.71 5.74 12.13
C TRP A 328 -24.84 7.27 12.25
N ARG A 329 -24.76 8.03 11.14
CA ARG A 329 -25.18 9.44 11.07
C ARG A 329 -26.65 9.65 11.49
N GLU A 330 -27.49 8.62 11.35
CA GLU A 330 -28.92 8.65 11.68
C GLU A 330 -29.19 8.32 13.16
N ARG A 331 -28.16 7.92 13.92
CA ARG A 331 -28.21 7.73 15.38
C ARG A 331 -28.08 9.08 16.08
N ASP A 332 -28.90 9.30 17.11
CA ASP A 332 -28.65 10.43 18.03
C ASP A 332 -27.38 10.13 18.85
N ALA A 333 -26.29 10.79 18.49
CA ALA A 333 -24.96 10.62 19.03
C ALA A 333 -24.17 11.93 18.91
N ASP A 334 -23.45 12.31 19.96
CA ASP A 334 -22.53 13.44 19.93
C ASP A 334 -21.22 13.07 19.21
N ALA A 335 -20.81 11.80 19.32
CA ALA A 335 -19.74 11.21 18.51
C ALA A 335 -19.91 9.69 18.35
N VAL A 336 -19.42 9.15 17.23
CA VAL A 336 -19.18 7.71 17.01
C VAL A 336 -17.71 7.53 16.64
N VAL A 337 -17.00 6.69 17.39
CA VAL A 337 -15.57 6.41 17.18
C VAL A 337 -15.41 5.03 16.52
N ALA A 338 -14.63 4.92 15.45
CA ALA A 338 -14.34 3.61 14.86
C ALA A 338 -13.33 2.85 15.73
N VAL A 339 -13.58 1.57 16.02
CA VAL A 339 -12.74 0.73 16.89
C VAL A 339 -12.46 -0.64 16.29
N ARG A 340 -11.39 -1.27 16.76
CA ARG A 340 -10.99 -2.66 16.45
C ARG A 340 -10.54 -3.36 17.72
N GLU A 341 -10.79 -4.65 17.82
CA GLU A 341 -10.05 -5.48 18.77
C GLU A 341 -8.63 -5.77 18.24
N SER A 342 -7.64 -5.72 19.14
CA SER A 342 -6.31 -6.25 18.91
C SER A 342 -5.97 -7.29 19.98
N PRO A 343 -5.49 -8.50 19.62
CA PRO A 343 -4.91 -9.43 20.59
C PRO A 343 -3.51 -8.98 21.05
N ASP A 344 -2.88 -8.07 20.31
CA ASP A 344 -1.55 -7.51 20.57
C ASP A 344 -1.64 -6.18 21.36
N PRO A 345 -1.12 -6.12 22.60
CA PRO A 345 -1.10 -4.91 23.42
C PRO A 345 -0.21 -3.78 22.85
N GLU A 346 0.80 -4.07 22.02
CA GLU A 346 1.67 -3.04 21.45
C GLU A 346 0.92 -2.20 20.40
N GLN A 347 0.10 -2.85 19.57
CA GLN A 347 -0.84 -2.16 18.66
C GLN A 347 -1.87 -1.29 19.40
N VAL A 348 -2.42 -1.75 20.53
CA VAL A 348 -3.32 -0.91 21.36
C VAL A 348 -2.55 0.28 21.97
N SER A 349 -1.32 0.05 22.42
CA SER A 349 -0.44 1.09 22.98
C SER A 349 0.03 2.13 21.95
N ALA A 350 0.05 1.77 20.66
CA ALA A 350 0.39 2.67 19.55
C ALA A 350 -0.77 3.57 19.09
N ASN A 351 -2.01 3.20 19.40
CA ASN A 351 -3.25 3.93 19.07
C ASN A 351 -3.89 4.50 20.34
N TYR A 352 -5.15 4.93 20.31
CA TYR A 352 -5.90 5.18 21.55
C TYR A 352 -6.64 3.92 21.99
N ALA A 353 -6.75 3.70 23.30
CA ALA A 353 -7.55 2.63 23.88
C ALA A 353 -8.97 3.13 24.19
N VAL A 354 -9.95 2.22 24.11
CA VAL A 354 -11.37 2.53 24.34
C VAL A 354 -11.98 1.54 25.32
N GLU A 355 -12.54 2.07 26.41
CA GLU A 355 -13.32 1.32 27.40
C GLU A 355 -14.81 1.44 27.07
N LEU A 356 -15.55 0.34 27.14
CA LEU A 356 -16.91 0.20 26.62
C LEU A 356 -17.89 -0.37 27.66
N ASP A 357 -19.14 0.05 27.54
CA ASP A 357 -20.32 -0.58 28.13
C ASP A 357 -21.35 -0.82 27.01
N GLY A 358 -21.47 -2.07 26.56
CA GLY A 358 -22.14 -2.39 25.29
C GLY A 358 -21.46 -1.70 24.10
N ASP A 359 -22.20 -0.85 23.38
CA ASP A 359 -21.68 0.00 22.31
C ASP A 359 -21.34 1.43 22.76
N ARG A 360 -21.56 1.76 24.03
CA ARG A 360 -21.31 3.10 24.61
C ARG A 360 -19.86 3.19 25.08
N VAL A 361 -19.22 4.33 24.82
CA VAL A 361 -17.86 4.59 25.32
C VAL A 361 -17.91 5.12 26.75
N THR A 362 -17.15 4.50 27.64
CA THR A 362 -17.05 4.87 29.07
C THR A 362 -15.72 5.56 29.41
N GLY A 363 -14.70 5.41 28.56
CA GLY A 363 -13.46 6.16 28.63
C GLY A 363 -12.57 5.95 27.39
N LEU A 364 -11.69 6.91 27.11
CA LEU A 364 -10.64 6.80 26.09
C LEU A 364 -9.29 7.22 26.65
N VAL A 365 -8.21 6.54 26.23
CA VAL A 365 -6.83 6.84 26.68
C VAL A 365 -5.87 6.92 25.51
N GLU A 366 -5.20 8.05 25.35
CA GLU A 366 -4.20 8.26 24.29
C GLU A 366 -2.94 7.43 24.54
N LYS A 367 -2.64 6.46 23.65
CA LYS A 367 -1.39 5.67 23.59
C LYS A 367 -0.97 5.09 24.94
N PRO A 368 -1.82 4.31 25.63
CA PRO A 368 -1.60 3.90 27.01
C PRO A 368 -0.28 3.12 27.14
N ALA A 369 0.48 3.40 28.20
CA ALA A 369 1.74 2.66 28.46
C ALA A 369 1.50 1.20 28.91
N ARG A 370 0.27 0.89 29.34
CA ARG A 370 -0.27 -0.45 29.63
C ARG A 370 -1.78 -0.40 29.32
N PRO A 371 -2.27 -1.03 28.25
CA PRO A 371 -3.69 -0.99 27.92
C PRO A 371 -4.50 -1.88 28.88
N THR A 372 -5.64 -1.36 29.35
CA THR A 372 -6.65 -2.05 30.17
C THR A 372 -7.62 -2.90 29.35
N THR A 373 -7.66 -2.66 28.05
CA THR A 373 -8.63 -3.16 27.07
C THR A 373 -7.92 -3.70 25.83
N ARG A 374 -8.58 -4.57 25.06
CA ARG A 374 -8.14 -4.98 23.71
C ARG A 374 -8.69 -4.08 22.61
N THR A 375 -9.67 -3.25 22.92
CA THR A 375 -10.29 -2.33 21.97
C THR A 375 -9.39 -1.12 21.76
N MET A 376 -8.79 -1.04 20.57
CA MET A 376 -8.10 0.15 20.09
C MET A 376 -8.99 0.94 19.15
N GLY A 377 -8.86 2.26 19.19
CA GLY A 377 -9.51 3.15 18.25
C GLY A 377 -8.75 3.28 16.94
N CYS A 378 -9.50 3.47 15.86
CA CYS A 378 -9.02 3.90 14.56
C CYS A 378 -9.26 5.42 14.42
N GLY A 379 -8.52 6.08 13.53
CA GLY A 379 -8.67 7.51 13.24
C GLY A 379 -9.84 7.88 12.32
N THR A 380 -10.88 7.06 12.27
CA THR A 380 -12.17 7.39 11.62
C THR A 380 -13.24 7.67 12.66
N TYR A 381 -13.99 8.76 12.47
CA TYR A 381 -14.99 9.26 13.42
C TYR A 381 -16.21 9.83 12.68
N LEU A 382 -17.41 9.69 13.25
CA LEU A 382 -18.54 10.60 13.00
C LEU A 382 -18.64 11.56 14.18
N LEU A 383 -18.69 12.87 13.93
CA LEU A 383 -18.67 13.89 14.98
C LEU A 383 -19.82 14.88 14.81
N GLY A 384 -20.53 15.16 15.90
CA GLY A 384 -21.46 16.28 16.02
C GLY A 384 -20.75 17.59 16.41
N PRO A 385 -21.40 18.76 16.24
CA PRO A 385 -20.78 20.06 16.56
C PRO A 385 -20.35 20.24 18.04
N SER A 386 -20.89 19.44 18.96
CA SER A 386 -20.51 19.43 20.39
C SER A 386 -19.03 19.10 20.63
N ILE A 387 -18.36 18.42 19.70
CA ILE A 387 -16.91 18.16 19.80
C ILE A 387 -16.06 19.44 19.87
N PHE A 388 -16.49 20.53 19.22
CA PHE A 388 -15.76 21.80 19.25
C PHE A 388 -15.81 22.46 20.63
N ASP A 389 -16.95 22.34 21.31
CA ASP A 389 -17.14 22.91 22.64
C ASP A 389 -16.43 22.05 23.70
N ALA A 390 -16.45 20.72 23.56
CA ALA A 390 -15.62 19.81 24.34
C ALA A 390 -14.11 20.05 24.15
N LEU A 391 -13.67 20.33 22.91
CA LEU A 391 -12.27 20.67 22.61
C LEU A 391 -11.81 21.97 23.29
N ARG A 392 -12.65 23.02 23.34
CA ARG A 392 -12.30 24.25 24.09
C ARG A 392 -12.27 24.02 25.61
N ALA A 393 -13.09 23.09 26.11
CA ALA A 393 -13.12 22.71 27.53
C ALA A 393 -12.01 21.70 27.93
N THR A 394 -11.21 21.22 26.97
CA THR A 394 -10.16 20.22 27.20
C THR A 394 -8.79 20.91 27.32
N PRO A 395 -8.09 20.81 28.46
CA PRO A 395 -6.73 21.35 28.59
C PRO A 395 -5.73 20.49 27.80
N PRO A 396 -4.57 21.04 27.38
CA PRO A 396 -3.51 20.24 26.78
C PRO A 396 -3.08 19.08 27.69
N SER A 397 -2.94 17.90 27.10
CA SER A 397 -2.64 16.66 27.78
C SER A 397 -1.36 16.76 28.61
N ARG A 398 -1.43 16.35 29.89
CA ARG A 398 -0.29 16.42 30.84
C ARG A 398 0.92 15.58 30.39
N ARG A 399 0.73 14.66 29.45
CA ARG A 399 1.76 13.72 28.97
C ARG A 399 2.44 14.17 27.68
N SER A 400 1.70 14.70 26.71
CA SER A 400 2.24 15.12 25.40
C SER A 400 2.38 16.64 25.24
N GLY A 401 1.75 17.45 26.11
CA GLY A 401 1.67 18.91 25.98
C GLY A 401 0.75 19.39 24.85
N ARG A 402 -0.10 18.51 24.32
CA ARG A 402 -0.94 18.75 23.14
C ARG A 402 -2.43 18.71 23.45
N LEU A 403 -3.23 19.39 22.64
CA LEU A 403 -4.67 19.20 22.59
C LEU A 403 -4.97 17.95 21.74
N GLU A 404 -5.01 16.80 22.40
CA GLU A 404 -5.32 15.52 21.74
C GLU A 404 -6.84 15.38 21.54
N LEU A 405 -7.26 14.82 20.40
CA LEU A 405 -8.67 14.57 20.12
C LEU A 405 -9.26 13.52 21.09
N THR A 406 -8.45 12.52 21.45
CA THR A 406 -8.78 11.46 22.40
C THR A 406 -9.21 12.01 23.77
N ASP A 407 -8.47 12.98 24.32
CA ASP A 407 -8.77 13.59 25.63
C ASP A 407 -10.09 14.38 25.59
N ALA A 408 -10.44 14.98 24.43
CA ALA A 408 -11.71 15.68 24.24
C ALA A 408 -12.90 14.75 23.99
N LEU A 409 -12.67 13.60 23.34
CA LEU A 409 -13.67 12.53 23.21
C LEU A 409 -13.94 11.84 24.56
N ASP A 410 -12.91 11.64 25.39
CA ASP A 410 -13.05 11.09 26.74
C ASP A 410 -13.89 12.03 27.62
N ARG A 411 -13.58 13.33 27.54
CA ARG A 411 -14.41 14.37 28.16
C ARG A 411 -15.86 14.32 27.67
N LEU A 412 -16.08 14.31 26.35
CA LEU A 412 -17.43 14.28 25.76
C LEU A 412 -18.21 13.04 26.20
N ALA A 413 -17.57 11.87 26.24
CA ALA A 413 -18.16 10.61 26.72
C ALA A 413 -18.58 10.69 28.19
N ARG A 414 -17.77 11.31 29.06
CA ARG A 414 -18.12 11.52 30.48
C ARG A 414 -19.22 12.56 30.68
N ASP A 415 -19.12 13.68 29.97
CA ASP A 415 -20.01 14.85 30.13
C ASP A 415 -21.41 14.60 29.53
N THR A 416 -21.54 13.90 28.39
CA THR A 416 -22.86 13.62 27.75
C THR A 416 -23.35 12.18 27.85
N ARG A 417 -22.45 11.20 28.07
CA ARG A 417 -22.71 9.75 27.93
C ARG A 417 -23.21 9.32 26.55
N ASN A 418 -23.13 10.19 25.54
CA ASN A 418 -23.74 10.01 24.22
C ASN A 418 -22.68 9.81 23.12
N VAL A 419 -21.59 9.13 23.48
CA VAL A 419 -20.49 8.72 22.58
C VAL A 419 -20.51 7.20 22.45
N TYR A 420 -20.45 6.70 21.23
CA TYR A 420 -20.55 5.27 20.91
C TYR A 420 -19.35 4.78 20.10
N ALA A 421 -19.12 3.47 20.12
CA ALA A 421 -18.07 2.82 19.35
C ALA A 421 -18.64 1.96 18.22
N PHE A 422 -18.01 2.01 17.05
CA PHE A 422 -18.38 1.24 15.88
C PHE A 422 -17.29 0.20 15.53
N PRO A 423 -17.61 -1.12 15.48
CA PRO A 423 -16.63 -2.16 15.16
C PRO A 423 -16.26 -2.15 13.66
N LEU A 424 -15.04 -1.71 13.36
CA LEU A 424 -14.55 -1.53 12.00
C LEU A 424 -13.84 -2.78 11.46
N ALA A 425 -14.39 -3.35 10.39
CA ALA A 425 -13.89 -4.53 9.70
C ALA A 425 -12.77 -4.22 8.68
N GLY A 426 -12.26 -5.26 8.02
CA GLY A 426 -11.22 -5.16 6.99
C GLY A 426 -9.80 -5.07 7.54
N GLU A 427 -8.88 -4.57 6.73
CA GLU A 427 -7.49 -4.32 7.09
C GLU A 427 -7.22 -2.83 7.40
N TYR A 428 -6.26 -2.59 8.29
CA TYR A 428 -5.91 -1.26 8.83
C TYR A 428 -4.39 -1.10 8.92
N VAL A 429 -3.89 0.06 8.49
CA VAL A 429 -2.49 0.48 8.65
C VAL A 429 -2.41 1.97 9.00
N ASN A 430 -1.70 2.30 10.09
CA ASN A 430 -1.36 3.69 10.45
C ASN A 430 0.08 3.97 10.02
N VAL A 431 0.29 4.74 8.94
CA VAL A 431 1.51 4.71 8.12
C VAL A 431 2.66 5.53 8.75
N ASN A 432 3.28 5.05 9.84
CA ASN A 432 4.26 5.81 10.62
C ASN A 432 5.73 5.57 10.26
N THR A 433 6.02 4.49 9.53
CA THR A 433 7.36 4.01 9.18
C THR A 433 7.42 3.58 7.72
N ARG A 434 8.62 3.19 7.26
CA ARG A 434 8.81 2.59 5.93
C ARG A 434 8.15 1.21 5.82
N GLU A 435 8.07 0.48 6.93
CA GLU A 435 7.46 -0.84 7.00
C GLU A 435 5.93 -0.74 6.92
N ASP A 436 5.33 0.21 7.65
CA ASP A 436 3.89 0.51 7.52
C ASP A 436 3.53 0.94 6.09
N HIS A 437 4.39 1.76 5.44
CA HIS A 437 4.16 2.19 4.06
C HIS A 437 4.25 1.02 3.06
N ALA A 438 5.21 0.10 3.26
CA ALA A 438 5.30 -1.12 2.47
C ALA A 438 4.08 -2.04 2.70
N ARG A 439 3.67 -2.27 3.96
CA ARG A 439 2.47 -3.05 4.32
C ARG A 439 1.20 -2.46 3.71
N ALA A 440 1.03 -1.13 3.77
CA ALA A 440 -0.10 -0.44 3.16
C ALA A 440 -0.11 -0.59 1.62
N ARG A 441 1.06 -0.47 0.96
CA ARG A 441 1.20 -0.73 -0.49
C ARG A 441 0.80 -2.16 -0.83
N HIS A 442 1.36 -3.15 -0.11
CA HIS A 442 1.09 -4.57 -0.30
C HIS A 442 -0.40 -4.89 -0.20
N LEU A 443 -1.06 -4.50 0.90
CA LEU A 443 -2.47 -4.81 1.14
C LEU A 443 -3.40 -4.18 0.09
N VAL A 444 -3.11 -2.94 -0.33
CA VAL A 444 -3.88 -2.27 -1.39
C VAL A 444 -3.66 -2.93 -2.74
N ARG A 445 -2.42 -3.20 -3.13
CA ARG A 445 -2.08 -3.81 -4.42
C ARG A 445 -2.55 -5.28 -4.50
N ALA A 446 -2.51 -6.03 -3.40
CA ALA A 446 -3.10 -7.35 -3.30
C ALA A 446 -4.61 -7.33 -3.56
N ARG A 447 -5.35 -6.42 -2.91
CA ARG A 447 -6.79 -6.26 -3.13
C ARG A 447 -7.14 -5.73 -4.53
N GLN A 448 -6.27 -4.90 -5.12
CA GLN A 448 -6.39 -4.52 -6.53
C GLN A 448 -6.17 -5.73 -7.45
N LEU A 449 -5.19 -6.59 -7.16
CA LEU A 449 -4.84 -7.77 -7.96
C LEU A 449 -5.94 -8.84 -7.96
N GLU A 450 -6.68 -9.00 -6.86
CA GLU A 450 -7.89 -9.83 -6.78
C GLU A 450 -9.02 -9.43 -7.75
N GLN A 451 -8.93 -8.23 -8.33
CA GLN A 451 -9.94 -7.64 -9.23
C GLN A 451 -9.33 -7.14 -10.56
N ALA A 452 -8.03 -7.32 -10.76
CA ALA A 452 -7.28 -6.80 -11.88
C ALA A 452 -7.33 -7.74 -13.09
N ARG A 453 -7.49 -7.18 -14.28
CA ARG A 453 -7.29 -7.90 -15.54
C ARG A 453 -5.82 -7.84 -15.95
N VAL A 454 -5.29 -8.93 -16.50
CA VAL A 454 -3.92 -9.06 -16.96
C VAL A 454 -3.89 -9.02 -18.49
N SER A 455 -3.15 -8.07 -19.06
CA SER A 455 -2.86 -8.01 -20.49
C SER A 455 -1.44 -8.47 -20.78
N VAL A 456 -1.27 -9.51 -21.60
CA VAL A 456 0.02 -9.99 -22.08
C VAL A 456 0.30 -9.40 -23.46
N VAL A 457 1.29 -8.51 -23.53
CA VAL A 457 1.78 -7.87 -24.75
C VAL A 457 2.94 -8.68 -25.32
N ILE A 458 2.82 -9.09 -26.58
CA ILE A 458 3.82 -9.89 -27.30
C ILE A 458 4.34 -9.09 -28.52
N PRO A 459 5.45 -8.33 -28.38
CA PRO A 459 6.12 -7.71 -29.52
C PRO A 459 6.71 -8.78 -30.45
N THR A 460 6.32 -8.75 -31.72
CA THR A 460 6.54 -9.86 -32.66
C THR A 460 7.04 -9.36 -34.04
N PHE A 461 7.95 -10.12 -34.66
CA PHE A 461 8.39 -9.88 -36.05
C PHE A 461 9.08 -11.13 -36.65
N GLN A 462 8.45 -11.76 -37.65
CA GLN A 462 8.87 -13.01 -38.30
C GLN A 462 9.08 -14.17 -37.32
N GLU A 463 7.98 -14.63 -36.70
CA GLU A 463 7.95 -15.62 -35.62
C GLU A 463 6.80 -16.64 -35.86
N VAL A 464 6.46 -16.95 -37.11
CA VAL A 464 5.33 -17.83 -37.47
C VAL A 464 5.43 -19.23 -36.87
N GLU A 465 6.65 -19.75 -36.69
CA GLU A 465 6.93 -21.07 -36.08
C GLU A 465 6.58 -21.12 -34.58
N THR A 466 6.66 -19.98 -33.89
CA THR A 466 6.72 -19.88 -32.42
C THR A 466 5.48 -19.23 -31.83
N ILE A 467 4.93 -18.20 -32.48
CA ILE A 467 3.93 -17.28 -31.93
C ILE A 467 2.67 -18.00 -31.43
N GLY A 468 2.09 -18.91 -32.23
CA GLY A 468 0.87 -19.62 -31.86
C GLY A 468 1.03 -20.49 -30.60
N ALA A 469 2.22 -21.07 -30.41
CA ALA A 469 2.55 -21.86 -29.23
C ALA A 469 2.94 -21.01 -28.00
N VAL A 470 3.17 -19.70 -28.16
CA VAL A 470 3.33 -18.74 -27.05
C VAL A 470 1.97 -18.16 -26.67
N VAL A 471 1.15 -17.74 -27.63
CA VAL A 471 -0.24 -17.31 -27.38
C VAL A 471 -1.00 -18.37 -26.59
N ALA A 472 -0.95 -19.64 -27.02
CA ALA A 472 -1.62 -20.75 -26.32
C ALA A 472 -1.05 -21.07 -24.92
N ASP A 473 0.20 -20.71 -24.60
CA ASP A 473 0.77 -20.88 -23.24
C ASP A 473 0.21 -19.82 -22.28
N PHE A 474 -0.12 -18.63 -22.79
CA PHE A 474 -0.61 -17.48 -22.00
C PHE A 474 -2.13 -17.31 -21.96
N ALA A 475 -2.88 -17.85 -22.93
CA ALA A 475 -4.34 -17.69 -23.03
C ALA A 475 -5.10 -18.10 -21.76
N ASP A 476 -4.75 -19.23 -21.14
CA ASP A 476 -5.38 -19.71 -19.89
C ASP A 476 -5.02 -18.86 -18.64
N ARG A 477 -4.26 -17.77 -18.79
CA ARG A 477 -3.58 -17.06 -17.69
C ARG A 477 -3.62 -15.53 -17.81
N ALA A 478 -4.28 -14.98 -18.81
CA ALA A 478 -4.43 -13.55 -19.03
C ALA A 478 -5.74 -13.26 -19.76
N GLU A 479 -6.49 -12.26 -19.28
CA GLU A 479 -7.77 -11.84 -19.87
C GLU A 479 -7.62 -11.23 -21.27
N GLN A 480 -6.42 -10.79 -21.64
CA GLN A 480 -6.08 -10.32 -22.98
C GLN A 480 -4.68 -10.80 -23.37
N VAL A 481 -4.55 -11.45 -24.54
CA VAL A 481 -3.27 -11.68 -25.20
C VAL A 481 -3.21 -10.82 -26.46
N LEU A 482 -2.39 -9.77 -26.41
CA LEU A 482 -2.22 -8.78 -27.47
C LEU A 482 -0.87 -8.98 -28.16
N VAL A 483 -0.90 -9.49 -29.38
CA VAL A 483 0.26 -9.57 -30.27
C VAL A 483 0.36 -8.26 -31.05
N VAL A 484 1.52 -7.62 -31.00
CA VAL A 484 1.84 -6.48 -31.85
C VAL A 484 2.85 -6.94 -32.87
N ASP A 485 2.42 -7.08 -34.11
CA ASP A 485 3.23 -7.59 -35.21
C ASP A 485 3.79 -6.42 -36.04
N ASN A 486 5.12 -6.38 -36.17
CA ASN A 486 5.81 -5.29 -36.88
C ASN A 486 5.82 -5.49 -38.40
N ALA A 487 4.64 -5.70 -38.99
CA ALA A 487 4.42 -5.98 -40.42
C ALA A 487 5.29 -7.16 -40.93
N SER A 488 5.09 -8.33 -40.32
CA SER A 488 5.67 -9.60 -40.76
C SER A 488 5.11 -10.07 -42.11
N SER A 489 5.90 -10.84 -42.85
CA SER A 489 5.57 -11.31 -44.20
C SER A 489 5.56 -12.84 -44.34
N ASP A 490 5.50 -13.56 -43.22
CA ASP A 490 5.67 -15.03 -43.11
C ASP A 490 4.40 -15.76 -42.62
N GLY A 491 3.30 -15.02 -42.38
CA GLY A 491 2.06 -15.57 -41.81
C GLY A 491 1.98 -15.50 -40.26
N THR A 492 2.89 -14.77 -39.62
CA THR A 492 2.91 -14.56 -38.15
C THR A 492 1.57 -14.03 -37.61
N ALA A 493 0.99 -13.01 -38.25
CA ALA A 493 -0.25 -12.38 -37.78
C ALA A 493 -1.44 -13.35 -37.82
N GLU A 494 -1.57 -14.15 -38.87
CA GLU A 494 -2.59 -15.20 -39.00
C GLU A 494 -2.34 -16.36 -38.04
N ALA A 495 -1.08 -16.72 -37.76
CA ALA A 495 -0.75 -17.71 -36.75
C ALA A 495 -1.16 -17.24 -35.34
N ALA A 496 -0.93 -15.97 -35.00
CA ALA A 496 -1.39 -15.36 -33.76
C ALA A 496 -2.93 -15.32 -33.65
N ARG A 497 -3.64 -14.87 -34.69
CA ARG A 497 -5.12 -14.84 -34.73
C ARG A 497 -5.72 -16.24 -34.57
N ARG A 498 -5.18 -17.25 -35.28
CA ARG A 498 -5.63 -18.66 -35.17
C ARG A 498 -5.41 -19.26 -33.77
N ALA A 499 -4.46 -18.74 -33.01
CA ALA A 499 -4.22 -19.14 -31.62
C ALA A 499 -5.08 -18.38 -30.60
N GLY A 500 -5.92 -17.43 -31.04
CA GLY A 500 -6.85 -16.68 -30.18
C GLY A 500 -6.32 -15.34 -29.65
N ALA A 501 -5.21 -14.82 -30.16
CA ALA A 501 -4.73 -13.49 -29.78
C ALA A 501 -5.50 -12.36 -30.49
N GLU A 502 -5.60 -11.21 -29.82
CA GLU A 502 -5.80 -9.92 -30.48
C GLU A 502 -4.49 -9.55 -31.22
N VAL A 503 -4.59 -9.02 -32.44
CA VAL A 503 -3.41 -8.77 -33.30
C VAL A 503 -3.46 -7.39 -33.95
N GLU A 504 -2.56 -6.51 -33.51
CA GLU A 504 -2.27 -5.21 -34.10
C GLU A 504 -1.12 -5.35 -35.11
N GLU A 505 -1.42 -5.29 -36.41
CA GLU A 505 -0.40 -5.23 -37.47
C GLU A 505 -0.04 -3.76 -37.75
N VAL A 506 1.20 -3.38 -37.46
CA VAL A 506 1.64 -1.98 -37.55
C VAL A 506 3.13 -1.87 -37.84
N ARG A 507 3.51 -1.04 -38.82
CA ARG A 507 4.92 -0.80 -39.16
C ARG A 507 5.55 0.21 -38.20
N LEU A 508 6.54 -0.24 -37.42
CA LEU A 508 7.17 0.50 -36.32
C LEU A 508 8.70 0.50 -36.42
N GLY A 509 9.34 1.52 -35.82
CA GLY A 509 10.79 1.76 -35.91
C GLY A 509 11.67 0.68 -35.28
N GLY A 510 11.14 -0.09 -34.33
CA GLY A 510 11.81 -1.27 -33.79
C GLY A 510 11.12 -1.85 -32.55
N TYR A 511 11.81 -2.79 -31.90
CA TYR A 511 11.32 -3.56 -30.75
C TYR A 511 10.79 -2.71 -29.58
N GLY A 512 11.43 -1.58 -29.29
CA GLY A 512 11.01 -0.64 -28.25
C GLY A 512 9.73 0.13 -28.61
N ASP A 513 9.54 0.47 -29.89
CA ASP A 513 8.28 1.01 -30.39
C ASP A 513 7.16 -0.06 -30.32
N THR A 514 7.46 -1.31 -30.68
CA THR A 514 6.51 -2.43 -30.63
C THR A 514 6.01 -2.69 -29.20
N ILE A 515 6.92 -2.67 -28.21
CA ILE A 515 6.56 -2.76 -26.78
C ILE A 515 5.69 -1.57 -26.36
N ARG A 516 6.07 -0.34 -26.71
CA ARG A 516 5.30 0.87 -26.37
C ARG A 516 3.90 0.84 -26.97
N HIS A 517 3.77 0.53 -28.25
CA HIS A 517 2.48 0.42 -28.95
C HIS A 517 1.55 -0.58 -28.26
N GLY A 518 2.06 -1.76 -27.91
CA GLY A 518 1.25 -2.78 -27.22
C GLY A 518 0.86 -2.38 -25.79
N LEU A 519 1.74 -1.72 -25.04
CA LEU A 519 1.42 -1.21 -23.71
C LEU A 519 0.42 -0.03 -23.74
N ASP A 520 0.46 0.80 -24.80
CA ASP A 520 -0.54 1.85 -25.07
C ASP A 520 -1.93 1.28 -25.46
N ARG A 521 -1.97 0.14 -26.17
CA ARG A 521 -3.21 -0.50 -26.68
C ARG A 521 -3.85 -1.54 -25.74
N ALA A 522 -3.05 -2.19 -24.89
CA ALA A 522 -3.53 -3.16 -23.91
C ALA A 522 -4.63 -2.56 -23.01
N SER A 523 -5.55 -3.39 -22.49
CA SER A 523 -6.76 -2.96 -21.74
C SER A 523 -6.81 -3.33 -20.25
N GLY A 524 -5.92 -4.23 -19.78
CA GLY A 524 -5.86 -4.72 -18.40
C GLY A 524 -5.18 -3.80 -17.39
N ASP A 525 -5.43 -4.01 -16.12
CA ASP A 525 -4.95 -3.19 -15.00
C ASP A 525 -3.50 -3.52 -14.64
N VAL A 526 -3.08 -4.77 -14.88
CA VAL A 526 -1.69 -5.21 -14.89
C VAL A 526 -1.27 -5.51 -16.33
N LEU A 527 -0.20 -4.86 -16.77
CA LEU A 527 0.43 -5.05 -18.07
C LEU A 527 1.61 -6.02 -17.94
N VAL A 528 1.73 -6.94 -18.87
CA VAL A 528 2.81 -7.94 -18.95
C VAL A 528 3.45 -7.86 -20.33
N VAL A 529 4.77 -7.99 -20.43
CA VAL A 529 5.49 -8.05 -21.72
C VAL A 529 6.27 -9.36 -21.80
N VAL A 530 6.25 -10.05 -22.95
CA VAL A 530 6.98 -11.33 -23.15
C VAL A 530 7.44 -11.50 -24.60
N GLU A 531 8.54 -12.23 -24.83
CA GLU A 531 9.11 -12.50 -26.16
C GLU A 531 8.33 -13.61 -26.92
N ALA A 532 8.09 -13.41 -28.22
CA ALA A 532 7.42 -14.35 -29.12
C ALA A 532 8.22 -15.65 -29.40
N ASP A 533 9.55 -15.61 -29.27
CA ASP A 533 10.47 -16.70 -29.64
C ASP A 533 10.36 -17.99 -28.79
N GLY A 534 9.52 -17.97 -27.76
CA GLY A 534 9.34 -19.08 -26.84
C GLY A 534 10.48 -19.26 -25.82
N SER A 535 11.28 -18.23 -25.53
CA SER A 535 12.29 -18.24 -24.46
C SER A 535 11.69 -18.27 -23.05
N PHE A 536 10.44 -17.81 -22.88
CA PHE A 536 9.75 -17.73 -21.58
C PHE A 536 8.50 -18.62 -21.54
N ARG A 537 7.93 -18.84 -20.34
CA ARG A 537 6.74 -19.68 -20.13
C ARG A 537 5.76 -19.02 -19.17
N ALA A 538 4.47 -19.09 -19.47
CA ALA A 538 3.40 -18.51 -18.66
C ALA A 538 3.27 -19.12 -17.25
N ARG A 539 3.86 -20.30 -17.01
CA ARG A 539 4.05 -20.88 -15.67
C ARG A 539 4.72 -19.93 -14.67
N ASP A 540 5.52 -18.99 -15.16
CA ASP A 540 6.28 -18.04 -14.36
C ASP A 540 5.49 -16.73 -14.12
N LEU A 541 4.38 -16.47 -14.85
CA LEU A 541 3.51 -15.30 -14.69
C LEU A 541 2.99 -15.12 -13.25
N PRO A 542 2.48 -16.16 -12.55
CA PRO A 542 2.04 -16.01 -11.15
C PRO A 542 3.13 -15.50 -10.21
N LYS A 543 4.42 -15.73 -10.52
CA LYS A 543 5.52 -15.16 -9.73
C LYS A 543 5.61 -13.64 -9.92
N LEU A 544 5.49 -13.17 -11.17
CA LEU A 544 5.52 -11.74 -11.46
C LEU A 544 4.32 -11.03 -10.82
N LEU A 545 3.13 -11.64 -10.87
CA LEU A 545 1.93 -11.10 -10.25
C LEU A 545 2.01 -11.08 -8.71
N GLU A 546 2.61 -12.09 -8.08
CA GLU A 546 2.83 -12.09 -6.62
C GLU A 546 3.69 -10.91 -6.17
N TYR A 547 4.83 -10.67 -6.84
CA TYR A 547 5.69 -9.52 -6.53
C TYR A 547 5.13 -8.16 -6.99
N ALA A 548 4.12 -8.14 -7.86
CA ALA A 548 3.41 -6.91 -8.23
C ALA A 548 2.54 -6.35 -7.08
N LYS A 549 2.37 -7.10 -5.98
CA LYS A 549 1.82 -6.57 -4.72
C LYS A 549 2.76 -5.56 -4.07
N ASP A 550 4.07 -5.78 -4.17
CA ASP A 550 5.10 -4.93 -3.56
C ASP A 550 5.71 -3.92 -4.55
N ALA A 551 5.84 -4.31 -5.82
CA ALA A 551 6.46 -3.52 -6.88
C ALA A 551 5.45 -2.79 -7.78
N ASP A 552 5.82 -1.59 -8.24
CA ASP A 552 5.14 -0.91 -9.34
C ASP A 552 5.61 -1.46 -10.72
N LEU A 553 6.87 -1.95 -10.78
CA LEU A 553 7.47 -2.67 -11.91
C LEU A 553 8.20 -3.93 -11.42
N VAL A 554 7.83 -5.09 -11.95
CA VAL A 554 8.48 -6.39 -11.72
C VAL A 554 9.25 -6.80 -12.98
N VAL A 555 10.52 -7.16 -12.83
CA VAL A 555 11.42 -7.54 -13.92
C VAL A 555 11.95 -8.95 -13.73
N GLY A 556 11.81 -9.81 -14.76
CA GLY A 556 12.43 -11.13 -14.74
C GLY A 556 13.95 -11.07 -14.81
N THR A 557 14.66 -11.99 -14.15
CA THR A 557 16.11 -12.20 -14.36
C THR A 557 16.41 -13.58 -14.92
N ARG A 558 17.25 -13.60 -15.97
CA ARG A 558 17.77 -14.82 -16.60
C ARG A 558 19.11 -15.25 -15.98
N THR A 559 19.64 -14.52 -14.98
CA THR A 559 20.98 -14.86 -14.40
C THR A 559 20.93 -16.00 -13.40
N ALA A 560 19.72 -16.44 -13.01
CA ALA A 560 19.44 -17.52 -12.07
C ALA A 560 19.61 -18.91 -12.72
N ARG A 561 20.88 -19.32 -12.92
CA ARG A 561 21.27 -20.55 -13.65
C ARG A 561 20.40 -21.81 -13.40
N PRO A 562 19.91 -22.14 -12.18
CA PRO A 562 19.05 -23.32 -11.98
C PRO A 562 17.70 -23.29 -12.70
N LEU A 563 17.26 -22.13 -13.20
CA LEU A 563 16.04 -21.97 -14.01
C LEU A 563 16.31 -21.90 -15.53
N ASN A 564 17.58 -21.99 -15.94
CA ASN A 564 17.98 -21.85 -17.34
C ASN A 564 18.06 -23.22 -18.02
N GLY A 565 17.37 -23.38 -19.15
CA GLY A 565 17.44 -24.58 -19.98
C GLY A 565 18.81 -24.76 -20.65
N VAL A 566 19.14 -26.01 -20.95
CA VAL A 566 20.35 -26.39 -21.68
C VAL A 566 20.34 -25.73 -23.07
N GLY A 567 21.44 -25.08 -23.47
CA GLY A 567 21.54 -24.35 -24.74
C GLY A 567 21.26 -22.85 -24.67
N THR A 568 20.89 -22.30 -23.50
CA THR A 568 20.63 -20.86 -23.35
C THR A 568 21.91 -20.00 -23.26
N ASN A 569 21.90 -18.82 -23.89
CA ASN A 569 23.07 -17.91 -23.99
C ASN A 569 23.38 -17.13 -22.69
N MET A 570 22.64 -17.31 -21.59
CA MET A 570 22.83 -16.54 -20.35
C MET A 570 23.89 -17.15 -19.41
N HIS A 571 25.08 -17.38 -19.96
CA HIS A 571 26.25 -17.92 -19.27
C HIS A 571 27.51 -17.08 -19.56
N GLY A 572 28.65 -17.49 -18.97
CA GLY A 572 29.97 -16.87 -19.23
C GLY A 572 29.97 -15.34 -19.20
N VAL A 573 30.52 -14.74 -20.27
CA VAL A 573 30.69 -13.29 -20.45
C VAL A 573 29.34 -12.57 -20.55
N VAL A 574 28.34 -13.14 -21.23
CA VAL A 574 27.01 -12.51 -21.41
C VAL A 574 26.33 -12.27 -20.06
N ARG A 575 26.40 -13.26 -19.15
CA ARG A 575 25.89 -13.13 -17.79
C ARG A 575 26.70 -12.12 -16.97
N ALA A 576 28.01 -12.07 -17.13
CA ALA A 576 28.86 -11.10 -16.43
C ALA A 576 28.57 -9.65 -16.89
N ALA A 577 28.35 -9.44 -18.19
CA ALA A 577 28.02 -8.14 -18.76
C ALA A 577 26.66 -7.61 -18.28
N ASN A 578 25.62 -8.46 -18.24
CA ASN A 578 24.30 -8.09 -17.70
C ASN A 578 24.38 -7.69 -16.22
N ILE A 579 25.11 -8.46 -15.40
CA ILE A 579 25.33 -8.13 -13.98
C ILE A 579 26.12 -6.82 -13.85
N GLY A 580 27.15 -6.60 -14.68
CA GLY A 580 27.91 -5.35 -14.70
C GLY A 580 27.04 -4.13 -15.02
N ALA A 581 26.17 -4.23 -16.03
CA ALA A 581 25.21 -3.18 -16.38
C ALA A 581 24.19 -2.93 -15.24
N ALA A 582 23.66 -3.99 -14.64
CA ALA A 582 22.77 -3.91 -13.49
C ALA A 582 23.42 -3.20 -12.29
N LYS A 583 24.68 -3.53 -11.96
CA LYS A 583 25.42 -2.88 -10.87
C LYS A 583 25.83 -1.45 -11.17
N LEU A 584 26.07 -1.10 -12.44
CA LEU A 584 26.26 0.29 -12.84
C LEU A 584 24.96 1.10 -12.70
N MET A 585 23.80 0.50 -12.98
CA MET A 585 22.50 1.16 -12.75
C MET A 585 22.17 1.30 -11.26
N GLU A 586 22.46 0.31 -10.41
CA GLU A 586 22.41 0.44 -8.94
C GLU A 586 23.32 1.58 -8.44
N LEU A 587 24.53 1.72 -8.98
CA LEU A 587 25.46 2.79 -8.61
C LEU A 587 24.94 4.19 -9.01
N LEU A 588 24.34 4.31 -10.21
CA LEU A 588 23.76 5.57 -10.68
C LEU A 588 22.55 6.00 -9.83
N TRP A 589 21.74 5.06 -9.35
CA TRP A 589 20.60 5.29 -8.44
C TRP A 589 20.85 4.74 -7.03
N MET A 590 22.04 4.99 -6.45
CA MET A 590 22.45 4.45 -5.14
C MET A 590 21.50 4.77 -3.96
N SER A 591 20.63 5.78 -4.09
CA SER A 591 19.59 6.13 -3.12
C SER A 591 18.30 5.28 -3.23
N ALA A 592 18.13 4.51 -4.31
CA ALA A 592 16.97 3.65 -4.53
C ALA A 592 17.20 2.26 -3.91
N PRO A 593 16.21 1.65 -3.24
CA PRO A 593 16.34 0.35 -2.59
C PRO A 593 16.24 -0.85 -3.57
N VAL A 594 16.70 -0.69 -4.81
CA VAL A 594 16.59 -1.70 -5.88
C VAL A 594 17.74 -2.72 -5.83
N ARG A 595 17.49 -3.97 -6.25
CA ARG A 595 18.51 -5.00 -6.45
C ARG A 595 18.28 -5.70 -7.79
N LEU A 596 19.30 -5.68 -8.64
CA LEU A 596 19.28 -6.13 -10.04
C LEU A 596 20.50 -7.00 -10.39
N THR A 597 20.32 -7.87 -11.37
CA THR A 597 21.32 -8.74 -12.00
C THR A 597 21.14 -8.85 -13.52
N ASP A 598 19.93 -8.61 -14.05
CA ASP A 598 19.61 -8.47 -15.47
C ASP A 598 19.08 -7.06 -15.76
N VAL A 599 19.25 -6.57 -16.98
CA VAL A 599 18.69 -5.28 -17.44
C VAL A 599 17.95 -5.39 -18.77
N GLY A 600 18.18 -6.48 -19.51
CA GLY A 600 17.68 -6.71 -20.87
C GLY A 600 16.71 -7.88 -20.95
N CYS A 601 16.13 -8.31 -19.83
CA CYS A 601 15.06 -9.30 -19.84
C CYS A 601 13.74 -8.60 -20.19
N THR A 602 13.05 -9.08 -21.23
CA THR A 602 11.75 -8.56 -21.63
C THR A 602 10.65 -8.97 -20.65
N TYR A 603 10.73 -10.18 -20.07
CA TYR A 603 9.62 -10.73 -19.28
C TYR A 603 9.40 -9.91 -18.00
N ARG A 604 8.32 -9.12 -18.00
CA ARG A 604 8.03 -8.06 -17.03
C ARG A 604 6.54 -7.99 -16.74
N ALA A 605 6.20 -7.46 -15.56
CA ALA A 605 4.86 -7.03 -15.21
C ALA A 605 4.90 -5.63 -14.61
N LEU A 606 3.94 -4.77 -14.91
CA LEU A 606 3.81 -3.42 -14.35
C LEU A 606 2.34 -3.01 -14.29
N TRP A 607 1.98 -2.20 -13.31
CA TRP A 607 0.62 -1.66 -13.21
C TRP A 607 0.37 -0.60 -14.29
N ARG A 608 -0.89 -0.45 -14.72
CA ARG A 608 -1.27 0.60 -15.69
C ARG A 608 -0.97 2.02 -15.19
N ASP A 609 -1.14 2.28 -13.89
CA ASP A 609 -0.82 3.57 -13.26
C ASP A 609 0.70 3.87 -13.29
N ALA A 610 1.51 2.86 -13.02
CA ALA A 610 2.95 2.90 -13.19
C ALA A 610 3.32 3.13 -14.66
N TYR A 611 2.72 2.41 -15.62
CA TYR A 611 2.98 2.63 -17.04
C TYR A 611 2.65 4.05 -17.49
N ALA A 612 1.50 4.60 -17.09
CA ALA A 612 1.13 5.99 -17.40
C ALA A 612 2.14 7.01 -16.85
N THR A 613 2.74 6.72 -15.69
CA THR A 613 3.82 7.53 -15.09
C THR A 613 5.15 7.37 -15.85
N LEU A 614 5.45 6.16 -16.33
CA LEU A 614 6.66 5.86 -17.11
C LEU A 614 6.62 6.41 -18.53
N ARG A 615 5.44 6.39 -19.17
CA ARG A 615 5.23 6.60 -20.62
C ARG A 615 5.94 7.84 -21.20
N PRO A 616 5.97 9.02 -20.55
CA PRO A 616 6.69 10.19 -21.08
C PRO A 616 8.23 10.05 -21.14
N TRP A 617 8.81 9.05 -20.48
CA TRP A 617 10.25 8.80 -20.46
C TRP A 617 10.72 7.74 -21.47
N LEU A 618 9.79 6.98 -22.05
CA LEU A 618 10.09 5.83 -22.92
C LEU A 618 10.19 6.28 -24.38
N THR A 619 11.41 6.43 -24.90
CA THR A 619 11.65 6.83 -26.30
C THR A 619 12.69 5.95 -27.00
N GLY A 620 13.09 4.83 -26.40
CA GLY A 620 13.90 3.81 -27.05
C GLY A 620 13.11 3.09 -28.14
N THR A 621 13.73 2.91 -29.31
CA THR A 621 13.14 2.19 -30.44
C THR A 621 13.71 0.76 -30.56
N GLY A 622 14.91 0.52 -30.01
CA GLY A 622 15.58 -0.76 -30.00
C GLY A 622 15.60 -1.46 -28.62
N PRO A 623 16.51 -2.44 -28.44
CA PRO A 623 16.67 -3.20 -27.19
C PRO A 623 16.94 -2.34 -25.94
N GLU A 624 17.39 -1.10 -26.09
CA GLU A 624 17.57 -0.15 -24.99
C GLU A 624 16.27 0.25 -24.26
N ALA A 625 15.09 -0.01 -24.83
CA ALA A 625 13.81 0.16 -24.14
C ALA A 625 13.71 -0.66 -22.82
N ALA A 626 14.38 -1.81 -22.74
CA ALA A 626 14.40 -2.65 -21.55
C ALA A 626 15.13 -1.98 -20.35
N PRO A 627 16.41 -1.56 -20.44
CA PRO A 627 17.05 -0.77 -19.38
C PRO A 627 16.46 0.64 -19.21
N GLU A 628 15.96 1.26 -20.29
CA GLU A 628 15.26 2.55 -20.23
C GLU A 628 14.06 2.52 -19.29
N MET A 629 13.17 1.52 -19.41
CA MET A 629 11.99 1.39 -18.56
C MET A 629 12.33 1.23 -17.07
N ILE A 630 13.46 0.59 -16.75
CA ILE A 630 13.93 0.50 -15.35
C ILE A 630 14.46 1.86 -14.88
N ALA A 631 15.27 2.54 -15.71
CA ALA A 631 15.74 3.88 -15.39
C ALA A 631 14.58 4.86 -15.18
N ALA A 632 13.57 4.86 -16.06
CA ALA A 632 12.35 5.67 -15.94
C ALA A 632 11.58 5.40 -14.63
N ALA A 633 11.53 4.15 -14.15
CA ALA A 633 10.91 3.82 -12.87
C ALA A 633 11.69 4.40 -11.69
N LEU A 634 13.02 4.25 -11.71
CA LEU A 634 13.93 4.78 -10.68
C LEU A 634 13.99 6.33 -10.69
N ILE A 635 13.72 6.97 -11.83
CA ILE A 635 13.52 8.43 -11.95
C ILE A 635 12.18 8.85 -11.34
N SER A 636 11.11 8.12 -11.66
CA SER A 636 9.74 8.41 -11.21
C SER A 636 9.48 8.05 -9.73
N GLY A 637 10.47 7.49 -9.03
CA GLY A 637 10.33 7.06 -7.62
C GLY A 637 9.48 5.80 -7.43
N LEU A 638 9.18 5.07 -8.50
CA LEU A 638 8.41 3.83 -8.50
C LEU A 638 9.25 2.67 -7.95
N SER A 639 8.64 1.71 -7.25
CA SER A 639 9.38 0.55 -6.74
C SER A 639 9.60 -0.50 -7.84
N VAL A 640 10.83 -1.01 -7.91
CA VAL A 640 11.25 -2.04 -8.88
C VAL A 640 11.73 -3.27 -8.12
N LEU A 641 11.25 -4.46 -8.49
CA LEU A 641 11.74 -5.75 -7.99
C LEU A 641 12.20 -6.66 -9.12
N GLU A 642 13.23 -7.46 -8.85
CA GLU A 642 13.76 -8.47 -9.77
C GLU A 642 13.37 -9.88 -9.31
N VAL A 643 12.88 -10.71 -10.24
CA VAL A 643 12.29 -12.04 -9.97
C VAL A 643 12.92 -13.10 -10.87
N PRO A 644 13.39 -14.26 -10.34
CA PRO A 644 14.01 -15.29 -11.16
C PRO A 644 12.97 -16.07 -11.99
N VAL A 645 13.08 -15.99 -13.31
CA VAL A 645 12.17 -16.60 -14.30
C VAL A 645 12.82 -17.79 -15.02
N GLY A 646 12.01 -18.70 -15.57
CA GLY A 646 12.51 -19.75 -16.45
C GLY A 646 12.95 -19.19 -17.79
N TYR A 647 14.22 -19.40 -18.15
CA TYR A 647 14.77 -19.03 -19.45
C TYR A 647 15.07 -20.30 -20.25
N HIS A 648 14.46 -20.46 -21.41
CA HIS A 648 14.52 -21.66 -22.25
C HIS A 648 15.19 -21.37 -23.60
N PRO A 649 15.69 -22.39 -24.31
CA PRO A 649 15.97 -22.25 -25.74
C PRO A 649 14.73 -21.79 -26.50
N ARG A 650 14.97 -21.05 -27.59
CA ARG A 650 13.93 -20.65 -28.55
C ARG A 650 13.27 -21.88 -29.15
N ARG A 651 11.99 -21.74 -29.53
CA ARG A 651 11.23 -22.81 -30.21
C ARG A 651 11.49 -22.87 -31.73
N GLY A 652 11.98 -21.78 -32.32
CA GLY A 652 12.29 -21.64 -33.75
C GLY A 652 13.24 -20.46 -34.00
N GLY A 653 13.62 -20.28 -35.28
CA GLY A 653 14.42 -19.16 -35.79
C GLY A 653 15.92 -19.08 -35.36
N GLU A 654 16.79 -18.70 -36.30
CA GLU A 654 18.17 -18.31 -35.97
C GLU A 654 18.22 -16.99 -35.19
N SER A 655 19.12 -16.89 -34.21
CA SER A 655 19.25 -15.67 -33.41
C SER A 655 19.97 -14.57 -34.20
N LYS A 656 19.19 -13.61 -34.72
CA LYS A 656 19.63 -12.34 -35.37
C LYS A 656 20.61 -11.47 -34.53
N HIS A 657 21.03 -11.92 -33.33
CA HIS A 657 21.91 -11.23 -32.38
C HIS A 657 23.06 -12.09 -31.79
N SER A 658 23.27 -13.36 -32.19
CA SER A 658 24.33 -14.22 -31.61
C SER A 658 25.34 -14.73 -32.65
N ALA A 659 26.34 -13.90 -32.98
CA ALA A 659 27.57 -14.34 -33.65
C ALA A 659 28.72 -13.34 -33.41
N ASP A 660 28.46 -12.05 -33.59
CA ASP A 660 29.45 -10.98 -33.47
C ASP A 660 29.48 -10.35 -32.06
N TYR A 661 30.58 -10.55 -31.34
CA TYR A 661 30.85 -9.88 -30.06
C TYR A 661 30.89 -8.35 -30.18
N ALA A 662 31.29 -7.79 -31.34
CA ALA A 662 31.27 -6.35 -31.56
C ALA A 662 29.84 -5.81 -31.73
N HIS A 663 28.90 -6.60 -32.23
CA HIS A 663 27.47 -6.25 -32.26
C HIS A 663 26.89 -6.23 -30.84
N LEU A 664 27.17 -7.27 -30.04
CA LEU A 664 26.76 -7.32 -28.63
C LEU A 664 27.33 -6.14 -27.83
N ALA A 665 28.61 -5.81 -28.03
CA ALA A 665 29.26 -4.66 -27.38
C ALA A 665 28.67 -3.31 -27.83
N ARG A 666 28.37 -3.14 -29.13
CA ARG A 666 27.68 -1.95 -29.66
C ARG A 666 26.29 -1.78 -29.03
N THR A 667 25.52 -2.87 -28.92
CA THR A 667 24.19 -2.87 -28.30
C THR A 667 24.25 -2.52 -26.82
N ALA A 668 25.15 -3.15 -26.05
CA ALA A 668 25.38 -2.81 -24.64
C ALA A 668 25.83 -1.35 -24.45
N MET A 669 26.64 -0.80 -25.37
CA MET A 669 27.04 0.60 -25.32
C MET A 669 25.87 1.56 -25.59
N ARG A 670 24.94 1.24 -26.50
CA ARG A 670 23.70 2.02 -26.71
C ARG A 670 22.84 2.03 -25.44
N MET A 671 22.60 0.84 -24.87
CA MET A 671 21.86 0.68 -23.60
C MET A 671 22.44 1.57 -22.50
N MET A 672 23.74 1.46 -22.23
CA MET A 672 24.36 2.25 -21.15
C MET A 672 24.40 3.75 -21.44
N ARG A 673 24.58 4.17 -22.70
CA ARG A 673 24.46 5.59 -23.08
C ARG A 673 23.06 6.13 -22.80
N ARG A 674 22.00 5.38 -23.08
CA ARG A 674 20.61 5.79 -22.78
C ARG A 674 20.36 5.91 -21.28
N VAL A 675 20.81 4.93 -20.48
CA VAL A 675 20.71 4.96 -19.01
C VAL A 675 21.46 6.16 -18.40
N VAL A 676 22.68 6.45 -18.87
CA VAL A 676 23.47 7.59 -18.39
C VAL A 676 22.85 8.93 -18.82
N ALA A 677 22.33 9.03 -20.05
CA ALA A 677 21.61 10.23 -20.51
C ALA A 677 20.35 10.49 -19.69
N LEU A 678 19.55 9.45 -19.40
CA LEU A 678 18.39 9.57 -18.51
C LEU A 678 18.79 9.97 -17.08
N ARG A 679 19.93 9.48 -16.57
CA ARG A 679 20.44 9.94 -15.29
C ARG A 679 20.81 11.43 -15.32
N ALA A 680 21.42 11.91 -16.41
CA ALA A 680 21.72 13.34 -16.57
C ALA A 680 20.43 14.20 -16.58
N THR A 681 19.34 13.76 -17.23
CA THR A 681 18.06 14.49 -17.20
C THR A 681 17.41 14.59 -15.81
N THR A 682 17.83 13.77 -14.83
CA THR A 682 17.37 13.95 -13.43
C THR A 682 17.92 15.22 -12.76
N TRP A 683 18.95 15.85 -13.33
CA TRP A 683 19.47 17.14 -12.84
C TRP A 683 18.72 18.34 -13.45
N SER A 684 18.03 18.17 -14.58
CA SER A 684 17.16 19.19 -15.19
C SER A 684 15.68 19.05 -14.80
N GLY A 685 15.27 17.93 -14.20
CA GLY A 685 13.95 17.79 -13.56
C GLY A 685 12.75 17.61 -14.49
N ALA A 686 12.99 17.40 -15.79
CA ALA A 686 11.95 17.26 -16.82
C ALA A 686 12.20 16.01 -17.69
N PRO A 687 11.14 15.38 -18.24
CA PRO A 687 11.28 14.29 -19.22
C PRO A 687 11.95 14.80 -20.50
N PRO A 688 12.64 13.92 -21.25
CA PRO A 688 13.16 14.27 -22.57
C PRO A 688 11.99 14.62 -23.51
N THR A 689 12.06 15.76 -24.19
CA THR A 689 11.11 16.11 -25.25
C THR A 689 11.13 15.05 -26.35
N GLU A 690 9.97 14.56 -26.79
CA GLU A 690 9.91 13.69 -27.96
C GLU A 690 10.62 14.34 -29.15
N PRO A 691 11.46 13.59 -29.90
CA PRO A 691 11.99 14.10 -31.15
C PRO A 691 10.82 14.30 -32.11
N ARG A 692 10.54 15.56 -32.48
CA ARG A 692 9.54 15.88 -33.50
C ARG A 692 9.86 15.06 -34.74
N GLY A 693 8.92 14.21 -35.15
CA GLY A 693 9.08 13.39 -36.35
C GLY A 693 9.38 14.29 -37.55
N GLY A 694 10.50 14.02 -38.24
CA GLY A 694 10.67 14.51 -39.60
C GLY A 694 9.62 13.87 -40.48
N ALA A 695 8.99 14.67 -41.33
CA ALA A 695 8.07 14.19 -42.37
C ALA A 695 8.84 13.48 -43.50
#